data_AF-A0A847ZXM8-F1
#
_entry.id   AF-A0A847ZXM8-F1
#
_cell.length_a   1.000
_cell.length_b   1.000
_cell.length_c   1.000
_cell.angle_alpha   90.00
_cell.angle_beta   90.00
_cell.angle_gamma   90.00
#
_symmetry.space_group_name_H-M   'P 1'
#
loop_
_entity.id
_entity.type
_entity.pdbx_description
1 polymer ?
#
loop_
_entity_poly.entity_id
_entity_poly.type
_entity_poly.pdbx_seq_one_letter_code
_entity_poly.pdbx_strand_id
1 'polypeptide(L)'
;RVVRHSRLDSHTEVARNQDPGKCLREAIAALGGIEKFVKTGDQVLVKVNICGGVPEKKSTFTSLEVAEELRKMIVDAGGIPTFADADMVWTKFWQAAKDSGYVEWSQEKKVQLVNLSEKPVVNFYFGPESKLGTEKVSLLAVQADVIISVPVMKTHLLTGVTLAMKNMYGTFPDIDKAKFHKKSIEDVIFEINSAFTPNLIIIDGTIGGEAVGPLSALPLNYQTIIASDDVVQADSVACQMIGYRPLDIDHIRKAYEAGLGDASIQFDLNSLKEKYYEHFKDGKWEKPKEKVTKFYEWAIEVVLMFPGWDTLFNIGADFLLYDLSRLPVLKNLMPAALSLIQDAVSPIIKDNRSTYQDAARRVININQMVLVALGCVIGYYLNGYIAFSSLIYEMSMLAGIALGFIAAARMKTTHFMALLALSGLAGIVVEFINTHSSPDRSVANMLTYNYSESIMSGSALSLESSFIYIACGWMVMMLAILQASDLLCGWITNRDIFTRLRGWRVAPFAIILVVFGLFFFWEGYFGLAYKSRYHGIEGIVLIMYAIMAVLGMIYSSRHSIEWNATLLIVALFGGGFMELSGSLAGLWSYPFPPEKLAVFFALTWPLNTMAVHAIAYLLGVDLGALERRSLLKNLN
;
A
#
# COMPACT_ATOMS: atom_id res chain seq x y z
N ARG A 1 24.23 -24.02 -16.83
CA ARG A 1 23.83 -24.19 -15.41
C ARG A 1 24.87 -25.10 -14.76
N VAL A 2 25.85 -24.53 -14.06
CA VAL A 2 26.60 -25.32 -13.06
C VAL A 2 26.01 -24.88 -11.74
N VAL A 3 25.01 -25.60 -11.25
CA VAL A 3 24.63 -25.47 -9.84
C VAL A 3 25.88 -25.93 -9.10
N ARG A 4 26.62 -25.01 -8.49
CA ARG A 4 27.66 -25.39 -7.54
C ARG A 4 26.91 -26.13 -6.43
N HIS A 5 26.98 -27.46 -6.46
CA HIS A 5 26.42 -28.29 -5.40
C HIS A 5 27.13 -27.91 -4.10
N SER A 6 26.42 -27.97 -2.97
CA SER A 6 26.94 -27.69 -1.63
C SER A 6 28.40 -28.14 -1.51
N ARG A 7 29.31 -27.20 -1.25
CA ARG A 7 30.67 -27.56 -0.89
C ARG A 7 30.57 -28.26 0.46
N LEU A 8 30.88 -29.54 0.52
CA LEU A 8 30.92 -30.31 1.78
C LEU A 8 31.90 -29.69 2.80
N ASP A 9 32.79 -28.81 2.32
CA ASP A 9 33.76 -28.04 3.10
C ASP A 9 33.50 -26.52 3.02
N SER A 10 32.24 -26.07 3.14
CA SER A 10 31.94 -24.63 3.26
C SER A 10 32.37 -24.11 4.63
N HIS A 11 32.97 -22.92 4.64
CA HIS A 11 33.50 -22.29 5.85
C HIS A 11 32.82 -20.93 6.06
N THR A 12 32.26 -20.73 7.25
CA THR A 12 31.73 -19.44 7.71
C THR A 12 32.42 -19.06 9.01
N GLU A 13 32.93 -17.84 9.08
CA GLU A 13 33.54 -17.27 10.27
C GLU A 13 32.76 -16.03 10.73
N VAL A 14 32.66 -15.87 12.06
CA VAL A 14 32.06 -14.68 12.69
C VAL A 14 33.12 -14.00 13.56
N ALA A 15 33.55 -12.81 13.13
CA ALA A 15 34.48 -11.98 13.90
C ALA A 15 33.74 -10.86 14.62
N ARG A 16 34.24 -10.47 15.81
CA ARG A 16 33.76 -9.33 16.58
C ARG A 16 34.88 -8.38 16.93
N ASN A 17 34.75 -7.12 16.53
CA ASN A 17 35.72 -6.09 16.86
C ASN A 17 35.11 -4.68 16.74
N GLN A 18 35.58 -3.75 17.57
CA GLN A 18 35.24 -2.33 17.43
C GLN A 18 35.88 -1.69 16.20
N ASP A 19 37.01 -2.22 15.73
CA ASP A 19 37.66 -1.84 14.47
C ASP A 19 37.12 -2.73 13.33
N PRO A 20 36.29 -2.18 12.41
CA PRO A 20 35.74 -2.94 11.28
C PRO A 20 36.81 -3.60 10.40
N GLY A 21 37.94 -2.91 10.16
CA GLY A 21 38.99 -3.43 9.29
C GLY A 21 39.74 -4.58 9.95
N LYS A 22 39.98 -4.51 11.26
CA LYS A 22 40.55 -5.64 12.02
C LYS A 22 39.59 -6.83 12.04
N CYS A 23 38.30 -6.58 12.28
CA CYS A 23 37.25 -7.59 12.25
C CYS A 23 37.24 -8.34 10.90
N LEU A 24 37.34 -7.58 9.79
CA LEU A 24 37.35 -8.14 8.45
C LEU A 24 38.59 -9.00 8.19
N ARG A 25 39.78 -8.53 8.59
CA ARG A 25 41.04 -9.28 8.46
C ARG A 25 40.97 -10.62 9.17
N GLU A 26 40.46 -10.63 10.40
CA GLU A 26 40.32 -11.85 11.20
C GLU A 26 39.35 -12.85 10.55
N ALA A 27 38.19 -12.38 10.10
CA ALA A 27 37.19 -13.22 9.44
C ALA A 27 37.72 -13.85 8.13
N ILE A 28 38.38 -13.06 7.27
CA ILE A 28 38.92 -13.55 5.99
C ILE A 28 40.13 -14.47 6.22
N ALA A 29 40.99 -14.18 7.20
CA ALA A 29 42.12 -15.04 7.54
C ALA A 29 41.66 -16.44 7.96
N ALA A 30 40.57 -16.55 8.72
CA ALA A 30 39.99 -17.84 9.13
C ALA A 30 39.46 -18.66 7.94
N LEU A 31 39.05 -18.00 6.85
CA LEU A 31 38.64 -18.67 5.61
C LEU A 31 39.82 -19.13 4.74
N GLY A 32 41.06 -18.84 5.15
CA GLY A 32 42.29 -19.15 4.40
C GLY A 32 42.89 -17.98 3.64
N GLY A 33 42.48 -16.74 3.94
CA GLY A 33 43.00 -15.52 3.31
C GLY A 33 42.25 -15.11 2.05
N ILE A 34 42.44 -13.85 1.63
CA ILE A 34 41.79 -13.30 0.43
C ILE A 34 42.31 -13.98 -0.85
N GLU A 35 43.54 -14.45 -0.82
CA GLU A 35 44.26 -15.12 -1.91
C GLU A 35 43.62 -16.46 -2.27
N LYS A 36 42.78 -17.04 -1.38
CA LYS A 36 41.95 -18.21 -1.73
C LYS A 36 40.91 -17.86 -2.79
N PHE A 37 40.40 -16.62 -2.77
CA PHE A 37 39.28 -16.17 -3.58
C PHE A 37 39.71 -15.31 -4.78
N VAL A 38 40.74 -14.48 -4.59
CA VAL A 38 41.22 -13.51 -5.58
C VAL A 38 42.62 -13.90 -6.01
N LYS A 39 42.84 -13.96 -7.33
CA LYS A 39 44.14 -14.17 -7.96
C LYS A 39 44.59 -12.91 -8.70
N THR A 40 45.88 -12.86 -8.99
CA THR A 40 46.48 -11.75 -9.74
C THR A 40 45.83 -11.62 -11.12
N GLY A 41 45.29 -10.44 -11.41
CA GLY A 41 44.62 -10.12 -12.68
C GLY A 41 43.11 -10.32 -12.70
N ASP A 42 42.53 -10.94 -11.66
CA ASP A 42 41.08 -11.17 -11.58
C ASP A 42 40.30 -9.84 -11.58
N GLN A 43 39.25 -9.77 -12.40
CA GLN A 43 38.25 -8.71 -12.33
C GLN A 43 37.28 -9.01 -11.19
N VAL A 44 37.40 -8.27 -10.09
CA VAL A 44 36.63 -8.52 -8.87
C VAL A 44 35.45 -7.56 -8.78
N LEU A 45 34.24 -8.07 -8.97
CA LEU A 45 33.00 -7.31 -8.77
C LEU A 45 32.60 -7.36 -7.29
N VAL A 46 32.70 -6.23 -6.61
CA VAL A 46 32.29 -6.07 -5.21
C VAL A 46 30.90 -5.45 -5.19
N LYS A 47 29.87 -6.27 -4.91
CA LYS A 47 28.49 -5.81 -4.74
C LYS A 47 28.29 -5.27 -3.32
N VAL A 48 28.50 -3.96 -3.15
CA VAL A 48 28.18 -3.24 -1.92
C VAL A 48 26.69 -2.90 -1.84
N ASN A 49 26.17 -2.68 -0.64
CA ASN A 49 24.81 -2.21 -0.42
C ASN A 49 24.83 -0.69 -0.20
N ILE A 50 24.51 0.09 -1.24
CA ILE A 50 24.42 1.57 -1.21
C ILE A 50 22.97 1.98 -1.42
N CYS A 51 22.33 1.50 -2.49
CA CYS A 51 20.96 1.82 -2.84
C CYS A 51 19.95 1.09 -1.92
N GLY A 52 18.89 1.79 -1.52
CA GLY A 52 17.98 1.32 -0.48
C GLY A 52 18.48 1.57 0.95
N GLY A 53 19.58 2.33 1.09
CA GLY A 53 20.02 2.96 2.33
C GLY A 53 19.47 4.37 2.51
N VAL A 54 19.33 4.81 3.76
CA VAL A 54 19.10 6.20 4.16
C VAL A 54 20.45 6.74 4.62
N PRO A 55 21.09 7.69 3.91
CA PRO A 55 22.44 8.16 4.24
C PRO A 55 22.61 8.66 5.67
N GLU A 56 21.56 9.24 6.28
CA GLU A 56 21.60 9.66 7.69
C GLU A 56 21.66 8.49 8.68
N LYS A 57 21.41 7.26 8.21
CA LYS A 57 21.41 6.03 9.01
C LYS A 57 22.47 5.06 8.51
N LYS A 58 23.62 5.06 9.20
CA LYS A 58 24.76 4.15 8.92
C LYS A 58 24.39 2.66 8.89
N SER A 59 23.29 2.25 9.53
CA SER A 59 22.79 0.86 9.53
C SER A 59 22.14 0.39 8.23
N THR A 60 22.22 1.17 7.16
CA THR A 60 21.42 0.93 5.95
C THR A 60 22.25 0.77 4.68
N PHE A 61 23.53 1.15 4.71
CA PHE A 61 24.52 1.01 3.64
C PHE A 61 25.87 0.52 4.20
N THR A 62 26.67 -0.16 3.37
CA THR A 62 27.93 -0.79 3.77
C THR A 62 28.93 0.27 4.27
N SER A 63 29.63 -0.01 5.35
CA SER A 63 30.60 0.93 5.92
C SER A 63 31.79 1.17 4.97
N LEU A 64 32.27 2.41 4.91
CA LEU A 64 33.46 2.77 4.13
C LEU A 64 34.73 2.12 4.71
N GLU A 65 34.77 1.88 6.02
CA GLU A 65 35.88 1.19 6.67
C GLU A 65 35.99 -0.26 6.20
N VAL A 66 34.86 -0.98 6.09
CA VAL A 66 34.82 -2.34 5.52
C VAL A 66 35.17 -2.32 4.04
N ALA A 67 34.62 -1.37 3.28
CA ALA A 67 34.90 -1.24 1.84
C ALA A 67 36.38 -0.94 1.56
N GLU A 68 37.00 -0.04 2.31
CA GLU A 68 38.41 0.31 2.16
C GLU A 68 39.34 -0.85 2.54
N GLU A 69 39.05 -1.55 3.64
CA GLU A 69 39.87 -2.68 4.05
C GLU A 69 39.79 -3.82 3.02
N LEU A 70 38.59 -4.12 2.52
CA LEU A 70 38.41 -5.10 1.45
C LEU A 70 39.13 -4.68 0.16
N ARG A 71 39.07 -3.39 -0.20
CA ARG A 71 39.79 -2.85 -1.37
C ARG A 71 41.29 -3.12 -1.25
N LYS A 72 41.90 -2.86 -0.08
CA LYS A 72 43.33 -3.13 0.15
C LYS A 72 43.65 -4.60 -0.05
N MET A 73 42.91 -5.49 0.60
CA MET A 73 43.11 -6.94 0.48
C MET A 73 43.04 -7.44 -0.97
N ILE A 74 42.06 -6.96 -1.74
CA ILE A 74 41.93 -7.35 -3.16
C ILE A 74 43.14 -6.87 -3.97
N VAL A 75 43.55 -5.61 -3.79
CA VAL A 75 44.70 -5.03 -4.50
C VAL A 75 46.00 -5.71 -4.10
N ASP A 76 46.19 -6.04 -2.82
CA ASP A 76 47.39 -6.71 -2.31
C ASP A 76 47.50 -8.14 -2.87
N ALA A 77 46.37 -8.81 -3.13
CA ALA A 77 46.32 -10.09 -3.85
C ALA A 77 46.54 -9.96 -5.38
N GLY A 78 46.63 -8.73 -5.90
CA GLY A 78 46.79 -8.42 -7.31
C GLY A 78 45.49 -8.43 -8.13
N GLY A 79 44.33 -8.44 -7.47
CA GLY A 79 43.02 -8.32 -8.13
C GLY A 79 42.65 -6.87 -8.47
N ILE A 80 41.67 -6.70 -9.35
CA ILE A 80 41.20 -5.39 -9.82
C ILE A 80 39.77 -5.16 -9.31
N PRO A 81 39.58 -4.39 -8.21
CA PRO A 81 38.27 -4.23 -7.59
C PRO A 81 37.39 -3.21 -8.33
N THR A 82 36.14 -3.59 -8.57
CA THR A 82 35.05 -2.72 -9.00
C THR A 82 33.93 -2.77 -7.98
N PHE A 83 33.71 -1.67 -7.27
CA PHE A 83 32.62 -1.52 -6.31
C PHE A 83 31.36 -1.06 -7.04
N ALA A 84 30.27 -1.80 -6.89
CA ALA A 84 29.08 -1.54 -7.68
C ALA A 84 27.77 -1.77 -6.92
N ASP A 85 26.75 -1.03 -7.32
CA ASP A 85 25.34 -1.24 -6.99
C ASP A 85 24.49 -0.72 -8.16
N ALA A 86 23.17 -0.85 -8.13
CA ALA A 86 22.29 -0.30 -9.17
C ALA A 86 21.20 0.59 -8.58
N ASP A 87 20.60 1.38 -9.46
CA ASP A 87 19.51 2.29 -9.13
C ASP A 87 18.31 1.54 -8.55
N MET A 88 17.57 2.27 -7.71
CA MET A 88 16.26 1.88 -7.24
C MET A 88 15.29 3.05 -7.50
N VAL A 89 14.00 2.76 -7.62
CA VAL A 89 12.95 3.77 -7.90
C VAL A 89 13.09 5.03 -7.03
N TRP A 90 13.39 4.85 -5.73
CA TRP A 90 13.45 5.90 -4.71
C TRP A 90 14.83 6.46 -4.43
N THR A 91 15.87 5.73 -4.83
CA THR A 91 17.24 6.03 -4.46
C THR A 91 18.11 5.86 -5.69
N LYS A 92 18.50 6.99 -6.27
CA LYS A 92 19.47 7.02 -7.37
C LYS A 92 20.86 6.72 -6.83
N PHE A 93 21.58 5.86 -7.52
CA PHE A 93 22.89 5.36 -7.11
C PHE A 93 23.86 6.49 -6.78
N TRP A 94 24.05 7.44 -7.70
CA TRP A 94 25.03 8.51 -7.50
C TRP A 94 24.68 9.45 -6.35
N GLN A 95 23.39 9.68 -6.10
CA GLN A 95 22.94 10.48 -4.98
C GLN A 95 23.27 9.76 -3.66
N ALA A 96 22.86 8.50 -3.52
CA ALA A 96 23.14 7.73 -2.31
C ALA A 96 24.64 7.50 -2.09
N ALA A 97 25.40 7.22 -3.16
CA ALA A 97 26.85 7.04 -3.09
C ALA A 97 27.56 8.33 -2.65
N LYS A 98 27.08 9.50 -3.10
CA LYS A 98 27.63 10.78 -2.66
C LYS A 98 27.29 11.05 -1.19
N ASP A 99 26.03 10.88 -0.82
CA ASP A 99 25.58 11.17 0.56
C ASP A 99 26.19 10.22 1.60
N SER A 100 26.56 9.01 1.19
CA SER A 100 27.27 8.02 2.03
C SER A 100 28.80 8.13 1.95
N GLY A 101 29.35 9.05 1.15
CA GLY A 101 30.79 9.31 1.03
C GLY A 101 31.56 8.35 0.10
N TYR A 102 30.87 7.44 -0.60
CA TYR A 102 31.50 6.52 -1.57
C TYR A 102 32.08 7.25 -2.77
N VAL A 103 31.48 8.36 -3.22
CA VAL A 103 32.00 9.13 -4.36
C VAL A 103 33.36 9.73 -4.02
N GLU A 104 33.46 10.41 -2.88
CA GLU A 104 34.69 11.02 -2.39
C GLU A 104 35.76 9.94 -2.13
N TRP A 105 35.39 8.85 -1.45
CA TRP A 105 36.28 7.71 -1.22
C TRP A 105 36.80 7.12 -2.53
N SER A 106 35.94 6.93 -3.54
CA SER A 106 36.33 6.34 -4.82
C SER A 106 37.35 7.21 -5.57
N GLN A 107 37.18 8.53 -5.52
CA GLN A 107 38.10 9.50 -6.12
C GLN A 107 39.44 9.55 -5.39
N GLU A 108 39.43 9.61 -4.06
CA GLU A 108 40.64 9.66 -3.23
C GLU A 108 41.49 8.38 -3.40
N LYS A 109 40.84 7.21 -3.37
CA LYS A 109 41.50 5.90 -3.43
C LYS A 109 41.71 5.40 -4.86
N LYS A 110 41.22 6.13 -5.87
CA LYS A 110 41.31 5.78 -7.30
C LYS A 110 40.79 4.38 -7.61
N VAL A 111 39.64 4.03 -7.01
CA VAL A 111 38.96 2.74 -7.22
C VAL A 111 37.73 2.92 -8.09
N GLN A 112 37.38 1.89 -8.87
CA GLN A 112 36.20 1.94 -9.73
C GLN A 112 34.93 1.84 -8.88
N LEU A 113 34.10 2.88 -8.93
CA LEU A 113 32.74 2.90 -8.39
C LEU A 113 31.74 2.97 -9.55
N VAL A 114 30.78 2.05 -9.59
CA VAL A 114 29.93 1.83 -10.77
C VAL A 114 28.46 1.72 -10.43
N ASN A 115 27.64 2.52 -11.11
CA ASN A 115 26.20 2.28 -11.24
C ASN A 115 25.96 1.19 -12.31
N LEU A 116 25.51 0.00 -11.91
CA LEU A 116 25.23 -1.10 -12.84
C LEU A 116 24.11 -0.78 -13.85
N SER A 117 23.23 0.16 -13.52
CA SER A 117 22.12 0.62 -14.38
C SER A 117 22.59 1.44 -15.58
N GLU A 118 23.79 2.01 -15.51
CA GLU A 118 24.42 2.82 -16.57
C GLU A 118 25.40 1.99 -17.43
N LYS A 119 25.56 0.71 -17.11
CA LYS A 119 26.50 -0.18 -17.80
C LYS A 119 25.78 -1.06 -18.82
N PRO A 120 26.52 -1.60 -19.81
CA PRO A 120 25.95 -2.54 -20.77
C PRO A 120 25.25 -3.71 -20.06
N VAL A 121 24.09 -4.06 -20.59
CA VAL A 121 23.26 -5.16 -20.11
C VAL A 121 23.14 -6.23 -21.17
N VAL A 122 22.93 -7.47 -20.73
CA VAL A 122 22.65 -8.61 -21.63
C VAL A 122 21.35 -9.29 -21.21
N ASN A 123 20.65 -9.86 -22.19
CA ASN A 123 19.52 -10.73 -21.91
C ASN A 123 20.06 -12.08 -21.44
N PHE A 124 19.81 -12.41 -20.17
CA PHE A 124 20.21 -13.66 -19.57
C PHE A 124 18.99 -14.56 -19.39
N TYR A 125 19.13 -15.82 -19.84
CA TYR A 125 18.09 -16.82 -19.71
C TYR A 125 18.29 -17.63 -18.42
N PHE A 126 17.37 -17.48 -17.47
CA PHE A 126 17.42 -18.13 -16.16
C PHE A 126 16.97 -19.60 -16.19
N GLY A 127 16.45 -20.07 -17.32
CA GLY A 127 16.06 -21.45 -17.57
C GLY A 127 14.56 -21.63 -17.88
N PRO A 128 14.14 -22.83 -18.30
CA PRO A 128 12.77 -23.10 -18.74
C PRO A 128 11.75 -23.09 -17.61
N GLU A 129 12.18 -23.44 -16.41
CA GLU A 129 11.33 -23.50 -15.20
C GLU A 129 11.43 -22.22 -14.34
N SER A 130 12.19 -21.23 -14.81
CA SER A 130 12.42 -19.98 -14.07
C SER A 130 11.19 -19.10 -14.10
N LYS A 131 10.89 -18.45 -12.95
CA LYS A 131 9.87 -17.39 -12.88
C LYS A 131 10.33 -16.09 -13.53
N LEU A 132 11.65 -15.86 -13.61
CA LEU A 132 12.23 -14.74 -14.34
C LEU A 132 12.13 -14.92 -15.86
N GLY A 133 12.39 -16.13 -16.38
CA GLY A 133 12.47 -16.40 -17.81
C GLY A 133 13.75 -15.79 -18.40
N THR A 134 13.60 -14.81 -19.30
CA THR A 134 14.72 -14.02 -19.83
C THR A 134 14.64 -12.61 -19.27
N GLU A 135 15.68 -12.15 -18.59
CA GLU A 135 15.75 -10.81 -18.01
C GLU A 135 17.10 -10.14 -18.28
N LYS A 136 17.13 -8.81 -18.17
CA LYS A 136 18.36 -8.03 -18.34
C LYS A 136 19.22 -8.14 -17.09
N VAL A 137 20.49 -8.47 -17.27
CA VAL A 137 21.50 -8.49 -16.20
C VAL A 137 22.71 -7.65 -16.61
N SER A 138 23.47 -7.17 -15.63
CA SER A 138 24.69 -6.40 -15.91
C SER A 138 25.74 -7.27 -16.58
N LEU A 139 26.31 -6.78 -17.68
CA LEU A 139 27.42 -7.47 -18.35
C LEU A 139 28.64 -7.60 -17.41
N LEU A 140 28.85 -6.64 -16.50
CA LEU A 140 29.94 -6.72 -15.51
C LEU A 140 29.78 -7.89 -14.56
N ALA A 141 28.55 -8.21 -14.14
CA ALA A 141 28.29 -9.38 -13.30
C ALA A 141 28.52 -10.70 -14.06
N VAL A 142 28.30 -10.71 -15.38
CA VAL A 142 28.53 -11.87 -16.24
C VAL A 142 30.02 -12.09 -16.51
N GLN A 143 30.81 -11.02 -16.61
CA GLN A 143 32.23 -11.05 -16.96
C GLN A 143 33.17 -11.06 -15.76
N ALA A 144 32.66 -10.91 -14.53
CA ALA A 144 33.49 -10.92 -13.33
C ALA A 144 34.10 -12.32 -13.10
N ASP A 145 35.40 -12.37 -12.83
CA ASP A 145 36.09 -13.60 -12.43
C ASP A 145 35.72 -13.99 -10.99
N VAL A 146 35.53 -12.96 -10.15
CA VAL A 146 35.18 -13.09 -8.74
C VAL A 146 34.06 -12.11 -8.40
N ILE A 147 32.99 -12.62 -7.78
CA ILE A 147 31.91 -11.80 -7.22
C ILE A 147 32.01 -11.83 -5.70
N ILE A 148 32.08 -10.66 -5.06
CA ILE A 148 32.08 -10.52 -3.60
C ILE A 148 30.82 -9.76 -3.20
N SER A 149 29.95 -10.35 -2.36
CA SER A 149 28.74 -9.69 -1.85
C SER A 149 29.01 -9.09 -0.47
N VAL A 150 28.78 -7.78 -0.31
CA VAL A 150 29.05 -7.05 0.93
C VAL A 150 27.80 -6.33 1.45
N PRO A 151 26.76 -7.05 1.90
CA PRO A 151 25.53 -6.46 2.44
C PRO A 151 25.75 -5.85 3.83
N VAL A 152 24.81 -5.00 4.25
CA VAL A 152 24.63 -4.66 5.67
C VAL A 152 23.69 -5.67 6.33
N MET A 153 24.00 -6.05 7.57
CA MET A 153 23.15 -6.90 8.39
C MET A 153 21.89 -6.16 8.87
N LYS A 154 20.74 -6.37 8.22
CA LYS A 154 19.48 -5.72 8.64
C LYS A 154 18.23 -6.58 8.45
N THR A 155 17.22 -6.29 9.26
CA THR A 155 15.85 -6.80 9.09
C THR A 155 15.18 -6.19 7.86
N HIS A 156 14.15 -6.83 7.31
CA HIS A 156 13.39 -6.33 6.17
C HIS A 156 11.91 -6.69 6.29
N LEU A 157 11.03 -5.72 6.02
CA LEU A 157 9.58 -5.88 6.19
C LEU A 157 8.99 -7.05 5.37
N LEU A 158 9.34 -7.15 4.09
CA LEU A 158 8.77 -8.14 3.15
C LEU A 158 9.46 -9.51 3.09
N THR A 159 10.78 -9.53 3.29
CA THR A 159 11.62 -10.73 3.03
C THR A 159 12.25 -11.26 4.33
N GLY A 160 11.82 -10.71 5.47
CA GLY A 160 12.38 -10.94 6.80
C GLY A 160 13.73 -10.24 7.04
N VAL A 161 14.67 -10.36 6.10
CA VAL A 161 16.05 -9.88 6.24
C VAL A 161 16.59 -9.26 4.93
N THR A 162 17.60 -8.40 5.06
CA THR A 162 18.47 -7.97 3.95
C THR A 162 19.88 -8.39 4.30
N LEU A 163 20.37 -9.40 3.58
CA LEU A 163 21.67 -10.02 3.76
C LEU A 163 22.26 -10.30 2.36
N ALA A 164 23.12 -11.31 2.21
CA ALA A 164 23.92 -11.49 1.01
C ALA A 164 23.09 -11.92 -0.19
N MET A 165 22.13 -12.84 0.00
CA MET A 165 21.27 -13.28 -1.09
C MET A 165 20.44 -12.11 -1.65
N LYS A 166 19.79 -11.34 -0.77
CA LYS A 166 18.99 -10.18 -1.19
C LYS A 166 19.85 -9.04 -1.75
N ASN A 167 21.10 -8.92 -1.35
CA ASN A 167 22.02 -7.94 -1.94
C ASN A 167 22.33 -8.23 -3.41
N MET A 168 22.33 -9.51 -3.81
CA MET A 168 22.46 -9.90 -5.21
C MET A 168 21.25 -9.52 -6.06
N TYR A 169 20.05 -9.44 -5.49
CA TYR A 169 18.90 -8.82 -6.20
C TYR A 169 19.18 -7.35 -6.57
N GLY A 170 20.05 -6.67 -5.82
CA GLY A 170 20.52 -5.32 -6.14
C GLY A 170 21.30 -5.23 -7.46
N THR A 171 21.81 -6.33 -8.03
CA THR A 171 22.60 -6.29 -9.28
C THR A 171 21.77 -6.12 -10.54
N PHE A 172 20.44 -6.31 -10.48
CA PHE A 172 19.58 -6.03 -11.61
C PHE A 172 19.74 -4.56 -12.04
N PRO A 173 19.96 -4.28 -13.34
CA PRO A 173 20.21 -2.92 -13.82
C PRO A 173 18.92 -2.10 -14.02
N ASP A 174 17.76 -2.73 -14.01
CA ASP A 174 16.48 -2.03 -14.17
C ASP A 174 16.18 -1.16 -12.94
N ILE A 175 15.77 0.09 -13.17
CA ILE A 175 15.36 1.03 -12.12
C ILE A 175 14.06 0.56 -11.45
N ASP A 176 13.09 0.09 -12.25
CA ASP A 176 11.86 -0.50 -11.75
C ASP A 176 12.05 -1.98 -11.42
N LYS A 177 12.64 -2.22 -10.25
CA LYS A 177 12.75 -3.57 -9.69
C LYS A 177 11.44 -4.01 -9.02
N ALA A 178 10.45 -3.12 -8.87
CA ALA A 178 9.17 -3.44 -8.26
C ALA A 178 8.39 -4.49 -9.07
N LYS A 179 8.61 -4.54 -10.39
CA LYS A 179 8.08 -5.59 -11.27
C LYS A 179 8.38 -7.02 -10.77
N PHE A 180 9.49 -7.23 -10.06
CA PHE A 180 9.87 -8.53 -9.53
C PHE A 180 9.04 -8.97 -8.32
N HIS A 181 8.37 -8.03 -7.61
CA HIS A 181 7.41 -8.40 -6.56
C HIS A 181 6.20 -9.15 -7.13
N LYS A 182 5.80 -8.84 -8.37
CA LYS A 182 4.73 -9.58 -9.09
C LYS A 182 5.16 -11.02 -9.45
N LYS A 183 6.47 -11.30 -9.50
CA LYS A 183 7.05 -12.60 -9.84
C LYS A 183 7.44 -13.44 -8.61
N SER A 184 6.98 -13.06 -7.41
CA SER A 184 7.44 -13.58 -6.11
C SER A 184 8.91 -13.24 -5.86
N ILE A 185 9.15 -12.17 -5.07
CA ILE A 185 10.50 -11.64 -4.80
C ILE A 185 11.46 -12.71 -4.26
N GLU A 186 10.95 -13.64 -3.46
CA GLU A 186 11.72 -14.73 -2.87
C GLU A 186 12.30 -15.67 -3.93
N ASP A 187 11.54 -15.97 -4.98
CA ASP A 187 12.01 -16.79 -6.11
C ASP A 187 13.05 -16.03 -6.94
N VAL A 188 12.83 -14.74 -7.15
CA VAL A 188 13.79 -13.89 -7.87
C VAL A 188 15.12 -13.81 -7.13
N ILE A 189 15.10 -13.66 -5.79
CA ILE A 189 16.31 -13.67 -4.95
C ILE A 189 17.02 -15.03 -5.07
N PHE A 190 16.29 -16.13 -5.02
CA PHE A 190 16.88 -17.46 -5.19
C PHE A 190 17.52 -17.65 -6.58
N GLU A 191 16.80 -17.28 -7.65
CA GLU A 191 17.26 -17.48 -9.03
C GLU A 191 18.48 -16.63 -9.39
N ILE A 192 18.56 -15.37 -8.91
CA ILE A 192 19.76 -14.53 -9.15
C ILE A 192 20.99 -15.09 -8.45
N ASN A 193 20.86 -15.61 -7.22
CA ASN A 193 21.97 -16.24 -6.51
C ASN A 193 22.37 -17.58 -7.13
N SER A 194 21.42 -18.29 -7.74
CA SER A 194 21.70 -19.53 -8.49
C SER A 194 22.43 -19.25 -9.80
N ALA A 195 22.19 -18.10 -10.42
CA ALA A 195 22.83 -17.70 -11.68
C ALA A 195 24.20 -17.04 -11.46
N PHE A 196 24.31 -16.18 -10.44
CA PHE A 196 25.50 -15.39 -10.11
C PHE A 196 25.87 -15.57 -8.64
N THR A 197 26.22 -16.80 -8.25
CA THR A 197 26.57 -17.12 -6.86
C THR A 197 27.85 -16.39 -6.45
N PRO A 198 27.84 -15.58 -5.38
CA PRO A 198 29.04 -14.93 -4.87
C PRO A 198 30.13 -15.94 -4.49
N ASN A 199 31.39 -15.60 -4.74
CA ASN A 199 32.56 -16.39 -4.37
C ASN A 199 32.95 -16.17 -2.90
N LEU A 200 32.73 -14.96 -2.39
CA LEU A 200 32.99 -14.55 -1.01
C LEU A 200 31.85 -13.64 -0.55
N ILE A 201 31.38 -13.87 0.67
CA ILE A 201 30.32 -13.12 1.31
C ILE A 201 30.91 -12.44 2.54
N ILE A 202 30.62 -11.15 2.70
CA ILE A 202 31.04 -10.34 3.85
C ILE A 202 29.82 -9.57 4.35
N ILE A 203 29.12 -10.09 5.35
CA ILE A 203 27.98 -9.40 5.94
C ILE A 203 28.50 -8.39 6.98
N ASP A 204 28.30 -7.12 6.69
CA ASP A 204 28.67 -5.99 7.54
C ASP A 204 27.61 -5.77 8.63
N GLY A 205 27.89 -6.28 9.82
CA GLY A 205 27.13 -6.02 11.04
C GLY A 205 27.87 -5.10 12.00
N THR A 206 28.76 -4.21 11.50
CA THR A 206 29.43 -3.21 12.37
C THR A 206 28.39 -2.31 13.03
N ILE A 207 27.48 -1.77 12.22
CA ILE A 207 26.22 -1.17 12.62
C ILE A 207 25.10 -1.89 11.87
N GLY A 208 24.41 -2.82 12.55
CA GLY A 208 23.25 -3.52 12.02
C GLY A 208 21.98 -2.68 12.06
N GLY A 209 20.91 -3.17 11.41
CA GLY A 209 19.61 -2.49 11.36
C GLY A 209 18.43 -3.38 11.81
N GLU A 210 17.80 -3.07 12.94
CA GLU A 210 16.65 -3.83 13.47
C GLU A 210 15.31 -3.08 13.28
N ALA A 211 14.21 -3.67 13.75
CA ALA A 211 12.83 -3.19 13.67
C ALA A 211 12.29 -3.11 12.23
N VAL A 212 11.86 -1.94 11.75
CA VAL A 212 11.15 -1.79 10.47
C VAL A 212 12.14 -1.45 9.35
N GLY A 213 13.01 -2.38 8.98
CA GLY A 213 13.87 -2.23 7.80
C GLY A 213 13.12 -2.38 6.47
N PRO A 214 13.65 -1.88 5.34
CA PRO A 214 15.04 -1.44 5.15
C PRO A 214 15.31 0.06 5.43
N LEU A 215 14.33 0.96 5.26
CA LEU A 215 14.53 2.42 5.36
C LEU A 215 14.31 2.97 6.79
N SER A 216 13.43 2.31 7.56
CA SER A 216 13.09 2.69 8.94
C SER A 216 13.80 1.84 9.99
N ALA A 217 14.86 1.12 9.59
CA ALA A 217 15.66 0.33 10.50
C ALA A 217 16.23 1.21 11.63
N LEU A 218 16.23 0.67 12.84
CA LEU A 218 16.88 1.27 13.99
C LEU A 218 18.35 0.79 14.01
N PRO A 219 19.33 1.71 14.09
CA PRO A 219 20.73 1.34 14.10
C PRO A 219 21.08 0.60 15.40
N LEU A 220 21.76 -0.53 15.24
CA LEU A 220 22.26 -1.36 16.32
C LEU A 220 23.78 -1.49 16.17
N ASN A 221 24.54 -0.92 17.12
CA ASN A 221 25.99 -1.11 17.16
C ASN A 221 26.29 -2.57 17.51
N TYR A 222 26.63 -3.37 16.50
CA TYR A 222 26.68 -4.83 16.60
C TYR A 222 28.08 -5.40 16.34
N GLN A 223 29.02 -4.57 15.84
CA GLN A 223 30.47 -4.81 15.84
C GLN A 223 30.90 -6.17 15.30
N THR A 224 30.11 -6.71 14.38
CA THR A 224 30.25 -8.10 13.90
C THR A 224 30.45 -8.08 12.39
N ILE A 225 31.37 -8.92 11.90
CA ILE A 225 31.47 -9.25 10.48
C ILE A 225 31.32 -10.77 10.34
N ILE A 226 30.48 -11.18 9.39
CA ILE A 226 30.35 -12.59 9.02
C ILE A 226 30.98 -12.74 7.64
N ALA A 227 31.96 -13.64 7.52
CA ALA A 227 32.57 -13.97 6.24
C ALA A 227 32.29 -15.42 5.89
N SER A 228 32.00 -15.72 4.62
CA SER A 228 31.73 -17.08 4.17
C SER A 228 32.04 -17.30 2.70
N ASP A 229 32.33 -18.54 2.32
CA ASP A 229 32.36 -18.98 0.93
C ASP A 229 31.06 -19.66 0.45
N ASP A 230 30.02 -19.65 1.29
CA ASP A 230 28.67 -20.13 1.01
C ASP A 230 27.63 -19.06 1.38
N VAL A 231 26.90 -18.58 0.37
CA VAL A 231 25.91 -17.50 0.54
C VAL A 231 24.72 -17.90 1.42
N VAL A 232 24.30 -19.17 1.36
CA VAL A 232 23.19 -19.69 2.16
C VAL A 232 23.63 -19.86 3.61
N GLN A 233 24.86 -20.34 3.82
CA GLN A 233 25.41 -20.51 5.16
C GLN A 233 25.64 -19.17 5.86
N ALA A 234 26.19 -18.17 5.15
CA ALA A 234 26.35 -16.81 5.66
C ALA A 234 25.02 -16.21 6.12
N ASP A 235 24.00 -16.26 5.27
CA ASP A 235 22.68 -15.71 5.57
C ASP A 235 22.00 -16.49 6.71
N SER A 236 22.25 -17.80 6.81
CA SER A 236 21.74 -18.65 7.89
C SER A 236 22.35 -18.33 9.25
N VAL A 237 23.67 -18.09 9.31
CA VAL A 237 24.35 -17.65 10.54
C VAL A 237 23.85 -16.25 10.94
N ALA A 238 23.77 -15.32 9.99
CA ALA A 238 23.23 -13.98 10.24
C ALA A 238 21.77 -14.03 10.73
N CYS A 239 20.92 -14.89 10.16
CA CYS A 239 19.54 -15.07 10.64
C CYS A 239 19.49 -15.50 12.10
N GLN A 240 20.31 -16.47 12.51
CA GLN A 240 20.38 -16.93 13.90
C GLN A 240 20.81 -15.81 14.85
N MET A 241 21.80 -15.02 14.44
CA MET A 241 22.29 -13.85 15.20
C MET A 241 21.23 -12.74 15.34
N ILE A 242 20.40 -12.53 14.32
CA ILE A 242 19.24 -11.62 14.38
C ILE A 242 18.11 -12.22 15.24
N GLY A 243 17.98 -13.55 15.24
CA GLY A 243 16.95 -14.30 15.96
C GLY A 243 15.88 -14.94 15.08
N TYR A 244 16.08 -15.00 13.77
CA TYR A 244 15.25 -15.78 12.85
C TYR A 244 15.72 -17.24 12.80
N ARG A 245 14.78 -18.17 12.57
CA ARG A 245 15.17 -19.49 12.09
C ARG A 245 15.49 -19.36 10.59
N PRO A 246 16.64 -19.82 10.10
CA PRO A 246 17.04 -19.62 8.70
C PRO A 246 15.97 -20.11 7.71
N LEU A 247 15.37 -21.28 7.97
CA LEU A 247 14.36 -21.88 7.10
C LEU A 247 12.99 -21.19 7.16
N ASP A 248 12.77 -20.23 8.06
CA ASP A 248 11.57 -19.38 8.02
C ASP A 248 11.69 -18.28 6.93
N ILE A 249 12.90 -18.03 6.41
CA ILE A 249 13.15 -17.09 5.33
C ILE A 249 13.06 -17.85 3.99
N ASP A 250 12.08 -17.48 3.17
CA ASP A 250 11.64 -18.28 2.02
C ASP A 250 12.75 -18.48 0.97
N HIS A 251 13.48 -17.41 0.60
CA HIS A 251 14.61 -17.53 -0.34
C HIS A 251 15.79 -18.36 0.21
N ILE A 252 16.05 -18.34 1.52
CA ILE A 252 17.09 -19.17 2.15
C ILE A 252 16.66 -20.64 2.12
N ARG A 253 15.43 -20.93 2.53
CA ARG A 253 14.86 -22.28 2.49
C ARG A 253 14.88 -22.86 1.08
N LYS A 254 14.47 -22.09 0.07
CA LYS A 254 14.51 -22.49 -1.34
C LYS A 254 15.92 -22.79 -1.82
N ALA A 255 16.88 -21.93 -1.48
CA ALA A 255 18.28 -22.14 -1.85
C ALA A 255 18.87 -23.41 -1.23
N TYR A 256 18.55 -23.68 0.04
CA TYR A 256 18.94 -24.90 0.74
C TYR A 256 18.30 -26.15 0.11
N GLU A 257 16.99 -26.14 -0.12
CA GLU A 257 16.27 -27.25 -0.76
C GLU A 257 16.78 -27.55 -2.18
N ALA A 258 17.24 -26.51 -2.91
CA ALA A 258 17.83 -26.64 -4.23
C ALA A 258 19.34 -27.01 -4.20
N GLY A 259 19.95 -27.15 -3.03
CA GLY A 259 21.35 -27.53 -2.87
C GLY A 259 22.37 -26.44 -3.25
N LEU A 260 21.96 -25.16 -3.26
CA LEU A 260 22.84 -24.02 -3.56
C LEU A 260 23.88 -23.78 -2.46
N GLY A 261 23.54 -24.13 -1.21
CA GLY A 261 24.38 -23.98 -0.03
C GLY A 261 23.69 -24.57 1.20
N ASP A 262 24.33 -24.46 2.36
CA ASP A 262 23.86 -25.12 3.59
C ASP A 262 23.19 -24.17 4.58
N ALA A 263 21.92 -24.43 4.91
CA ALA A 263 21.15 -23.73 5.94
C ALA A 263 20.96 -24.54 7.22
N SER A 264 21.53 -25.75 7.30
CA SER A 264 21.39 -26.65 8.46
C SER A 264 22.30 -26.27 9.63
N ILE A 265 23.31 -25.44 9.38
CA ILE A 265 24.29 -25.00 10.38
C ILE A 265 23.60 -24.42 11.63
N GLN A 266 23.99 -24.94 12.80
CA GLN A 266 23.58 -24.41 14.10
C GLN A 266 24.76 -23.62 14.66
N PHE A 267 24.65 -22.30 14.64
CA PHE A 267 25.71 -21.43 15.13
C PHE A 267 25.56 -21.24 16.65
N ASP A 268 26.57 -21.64 17.42
CA ASP A 268 26.56 -21.43 18.86
C ASP A 268 26.85 -19.96 19.20
N LEU A 269 25.80 -19.19 19.47
CA LEU A 269 25.90 -17.80 19.91
C LEU A 269 26.71 -17.64 21.20
N ASN A 270 26.82 -18.68 22.05
CA ASN A 270 27.60 -18.60 23.28
C ASN A 270 29.10 -18.64 23.03
N SER A 271 29.55 -19.23 21.91
CA SER A 271 30.97 -19.22 21.51
C SER A 271 31.54 -17.81 21.34
N LEU A 272 30.68 -16.82 21.09
CA LEU A 272 31.05 -15.41 20.96
C LEU A 272 31.22 -14.69 22.31
N LYS A 273 30.70 -15.25 23.42
CA LYS A 273 30.70 -14.60 24.75
C LYS A 273 32.08 -14.57 25.40
N GLU A 274 32.94 -15.55 25.11
CA GLU A 274 34.27 -15.66 25.72
C GLU A 274 35.34 -14.80 25.00
N LYS A 275 35.04 -14.32 23.79
CA LYS A 275 35.98 -13.64 22.87
C LYS A 275 35.62 -12.16 22.63
N TYR A 276 35.45 -11.34 23.67
CA TYR A 276 35.54 -9.85 23.63
C TYR A 276 34.27 -8.97 23.74
N TYR A 277 33.03 -9.35 23.40
CA TYR A 277 31.83 -8.52 23.70
C TYR A 277 30.54 -9.36 23.75
N GLU A 278 29.81 -9.33 24.88
CA GLU A 278 28.44 -9.86 24.94
C GLU A 278 27.46 -8.80 24.40
N HIS A 279 26.86 -9.08 23.24
CA HIS A 279 25.76 -8.27 22.74
C HIS A 279 24.45 -8.82 23.30
N PHE A 280 23.80 -8.03 24.18
CA PHE A 280 22.53 -8.41 24.83
C PHE A 280 21.38 -8.73 23.85
N LYS A 281 21.53 -8.38 22.57
CA LYS A 281 20.56 -8.62 21.51
C LYS A 281 20.85 -9.84 20.62
N ASP A 282 21.88 -10.64 20.90
CA ASP A 282 22.13 -11.88 20.14
C ASP A 282 20.89 -12.78 20.13
N GLY A 283 20.41 -13.11 18.92
CA GLY A 283 19.18 -13.87 18.69
C GLY A 283 17.89 -13.13 19.07
N LYS A 284 17.95 -11.83 19.37
CA LYS A 284 16.87 -11.05 19.99
C LYS A 284 16.73 -9.65 19.39
N TRP A 285 17.05 -9.47 18.11
CA TRP A 285 16.80 -8.20 17.44
C TRP A 285 15.30 -7.92 17.40
N GLU A 286 14.93 -6.65 17.45
CA GLU A 286 13.54 -6.27 17.20
C GLU A 286 13.20 -6.59 15.73
N LYS A 287 12.11 -7.33 15.52
CA LYS A 287 11.64 -7.72 14.19
C LYS A 287 10.46 -6.84 13.77
N PRO A 288 10.19 -6.69 12.46
CA PRO A 288 8.95 -6.08 12.02
C PRO A 288 7.76 -6.76 12.68
N LYS A 289 6.87 -5.99 13.30
CA LYS A 289 5.64 -6.54 13.88
C LYS A 289 4.83 -7.17 12.75
N GLU A 290 4.39 -8.41 12.93
CA GLU A 290 3.60 -9.17 11.94
C GLU A 290 2.41 -8.37 11.40
N LYS A 291 1.81 -7.53 12.26
CA LYS A 291 0.75 -6.58 11.93
C LYS A 291 1.12 -5.58 10.82
N VAL A 292 2.32 -5.00 10.89
CA VAL A 292 2.82 -4.03 9.92
C VAL A 292 3.13 -4.71 8.59
N THR A 293 3.72 -5.91 8.64
CA THR A 293 4.01 -6.71 7.44
C THR A 293 2.72 -7.05 6.68
N LYS A 294 1.71 -7.60 7.38
CA LYS A 294 0.42 -8.00 6.77
C LYS A 294 -0.33 -6.82 6.15
N PHE A 295 -0.30 -5.66 6.80
CA PHE A 295 -0.92 -4.47 6.25
C PHE A 295 -0.22 -3.99 4.97
N TYR A 296 1.12 -4.01 4.96
CA TYR A 296 1.89 -3.58 3.79
C TYR A 296 1.71 -4.54 2.61
N GLU A 297 1.74 -5.86 2.85
CA GLU A 297 1.40 -6.87 1.84
C GLU A 297 0.02 -6.63 1.24
N TRP A 298 -0.99 -6.34 2.07
CA TRP A 298 -2.33 -6.00 1.59
C TRP A 298 -2.34 -4.71 0.75
N ALA A 299 -1.67 -3.66 1.20
CA ALA A 299 -1.64 -2.39 0.48
C ALA A 299 -0.99 -2.57 -0.89
N ILE A 300 0.09 -3.35 -0.97
CA ILE A 300 0.70 -3.79 -2.22
C ILE A 300 -0.32 -4.54 -3.07
N GLU A 301 -0.95 -5.58 -2.54
CA GLU A 301 -1.89 -6.40 -3.29
C GLU A 301 -3.05 -5.59 -3.88
N VAL A 302 -3.68 -4.71 -3.08
CA VAL A 302 -4.79 -3.86 -3.55
C VAL A 302 -4.34 -2.96 -4.68
N VAL A 303 -3.17 -2.35 -4.58
CA VAL A 303 -2.75 -1.40 -5.60
C VAL A 303 -2.24 -2.11 -6.85
N LEU A 304 -1.60 -3.28 -6.70
CA LEU A 304 -1.23 -4.15 -7.82
C LEU A 304 -2.44 -4.71 -8.57
N MET A 305 -3.66 -4.63 -8.01
CA MET A 305 -4.90 -4.95 -8.75
C MET A 305 -5.25 -3.91 -9.83
N PHE A 306 -4.63 -2.72 -9.82
CA PHE A 306 -4.87 -1.67 -10.82
C PHE A 306 -3.86 -1.77 -11.98
N PRO A 307 -4.31 -2.03 -13.23
CA PRO A 307 -3.41 -2.12 -14.39
C PRO A 307 -2.69 -0.78 -14.66
N GLY A 308 -1.35 -0.80 -14.74
CA GLY A 308 -0.51 0.37 -15.08
C GLY A 308 -0.25 1.36 -13.94
N TRP A 309 -0.61 1.02 -12.70
CA TRP A 309 -0.46 1.88 -11.52
C TRP A 309 0.75 1.50 -10.65
N ASP A 310 1.64 0.64 -11.14
CA ASP A 310 2.88 0.22 -10.47
C ASP A 310 3.78 1.39 -10.09
N THR A 311 3.90 2.40 -10.95
CA THR A 311 4.66 3.62 -10.66
C THR A 311 4.00 4.47 -9.57
N LEU A 312 2.67 4.64 -9.61
CA LEU A 312 1.94 5.42 -8.60
C LEU A 312 1.95 4.70 -7.23
N PHE A 313 1.93 3.38 -7.23
CA PHE A 313 2.05 2.56 -6.03
C PHE A 313 3.39 2.77 -5.34
N ASN A 314 4.47 2.70 -6.11
CA ASN A 314 5.81 2.93 -5.57
C ASN A 314 5.85 4.30 -4.89
N ILE A 315 5.22 5.33 -5.50
CA ILE A 315 5.19 6.70 -4.98
C ILE A 315 4.29 6.81 -3.75
N GLY A 316 3.09 6.24 -3.80
CA GLY A 316 2.06 6.40 -2.79
C GLY A 316 2.28 5.54 -1.54
N ALA A 317 2.65 4.26 -1.69
CA ALA A 317 2.77 3.35 -0.55
C ALA A 317 3.98 3.69 0.33
N ASP A 318 5.08 4.10 -0.28
CA ASP A 318 6.26 4.52 0.46
C ASP A 318 6.07 5.93 1.06
N PHE A 319 5.41 6.86 0.34
CA PHE A 319 5.07 8.19 0.89
C PHE A 319 4.03 8.14 2.03
N LEU A 320 2.89 7.46 1.84
CA LEU A 320 1.78 7.43 2.80
C LEU A 320 2.12 6.68 4.09
N LEU A 321 3.02 5.70 4.03
CA LEU A 321 3.33 4.84 5.18
C LEU A 321 4.72 5.07 5.75
N TYR A 322 5.69 5.52 4.95
CA TYR A 322 7.08 5.66 5.38
C TYR A 322 7.49 7.12 5.57
N ASP A 323 7.14 8.03 4.65
CA ASP A 323 7.43 9.46 4.86
C ASP A 323 6.49 10.13 5.86
N LEU A 324 5.20 9.79 5.87
CA LEU A 324 4.30 10.23 6.94
C LEU A 324 4.78 9.75 8.32
N SER A 325 5.39 8.56 8.41
CA SER A 325 5.94 8.04 9.68
C SER A 325 7.18 8.78 10.18
N ARG A 326 7.84 9.56 9.31
CA ARG A 326 8.96 10.45 9.68
C ARG A 326 8.48 11.72 10.36
N LEU A 327 7.21 12.10 10.17
CA LEU A 327 6.63 13.26 10.84
C LEU A 327 6.41 12.95 12.34
N PRO A 328 6.94 13.77 13.27
CA PRO A 328 6.93 13.47 14.71
C PRO A 328 5.55 13.16 15.30
N VAL A 329 4.50 13.83 14.81
CA VAL A 329 3.12 13.66 15.27
C VAL A 329 2.54 12.32 14.81
N LEU A 330 2.82 11.95 13.57
CA LEU A 330 2.27 10.76 12.94
C LEU A 330 3.01 9.50 13.37
N LYS A 331 4.31 9.58 13.68
CA LYS A 331 5.11 8.45 14.20
C LYS A 331 4.42 7.70 15.36
N ASN A 332 3.73 8.41 16.24
CA ASN A 332 3.04 7.82 17.40
C ASN A 332 1.61 7.35 17.06
N LEU A 333 0.98 7.97 16.07
CA LEU A 333 -0.39 7.63 15.63
C LEU A 333 -0.40 6.45 14.65
N MET A 334 0.65 6.30 13.84
CA MET A 334 0.74 5.29 12.80
C MET A 334 0.55 3.86 13.32
N PRO A 335 1.16 3.41 14.44
CA PRO A 335 0.91 2.06 14.95
C PRO A 335 -0.55 1.80 15.31
N ALA A 336 -1.24 2.80 15.88
CA ALA A 336 -2.66 2.70 16.24
C ALA A 336 -3.56 2.75 14.99
N ALA A 337 -3.28 3.66 14.05
CA ALA A 337 -3.98 3.75 12.78
C ALA A 337 -3.83 2.47 11.96
N LEU A 338 -2.61 1.91 11.87
CA LEU A 338 -2.34 0.64 11.21
C LEU A 338 -3.05 -0.53 11.90
N SER A 339 -3.09 -0.56 13.23
CA SER A 339 -3.86 -1.60 13.95
C SER A 339 -5.36 -1.45 13.71
N LEU A 340 -5.90 -0.23 13.66
CA LEU A 340 -7.31 0.02 13.39
C LEU A 340 -7.68 -0.40 11.96
N ILE A 341 -6.85 -0.03 10.98
CA ILE A 341 -7.05 -0.40 9.58
C ILE A 341 -6.90 -1.92 9.43
N GLN A 342 -5.92 -2.56 10.05
CA GLN A 342 -5.79 -4.01 10.00
C GLN A 342 -6.98 -4.73 10.65
N ASP A 343 -7.43 -4.31 11.84
CA ASP A 343 -8.58 -4.92 12.52
C ASP A 343 -9.86 -4.80 11.68
N ALA A 344 -10.01 -3.72 10.92
CA ALA A 344 -11.12 -3.50 10.00
C ALA A 344 -10.98 -4.24 8.67
N VAL A 345 -9.76 -4.38 8.14
CA VAL A 345 -9.51 -4.86 6.77
C VAL A 345 -9.10 -6.34 6.73
N SER A 346 -8.38 -6.87 7.73
CA SER A 346 -7.93 -8.28 7.77
C SER A 346 -9.05 -9.32 7.58
N PRO A 347 -10.28 -9.14 8.09
CA PRO A 347 -11.40 -10.05 7.85
C PRO A 347 -11.91 -10.03 6.40
N ILE A 348 -11.65 -8.94 5.67
CA ILE A 348 -12.11 -8.73 4.29
C ILE A 348 -11.13 -9.38 3.29
N ILE A 349 -9.89 -9.69 3.70
CA ILE A 349 -8.80 -10.11 2.81
C ILE A 349 -8.48 -11.60 2.88
N LYS A 350 -8.73 -12.27 4.02
CA LYS A 350 -8.37 -13.68 4.22
C LYS A 350 -8.97 -14.51 3.06
N ASP A 351 -8.10 -15.16 2.29
CA ASP A 351 -8.38 -16.06 1.14
C ASP A 351 -8.52 -15.44 -0.26
N ASN A 352 -7.71 -14.44 -0.59
CA ASN A 352 -7.67 -13.83 -1.93
C ASN A 352 -6.69 -14.52 -2.90
N ARG A 353 -7.20 -15.32 -3.85
CA ARG A 353 -6.50 -15.60 -5.12
C ARG A 353 -7.39 -15.18 -6.29
N SER A 354 -6.88 -14.32 -7.16
CA SER A 354 -7.59 -13.83 -8.33
C SER A 354 -7.68 -14.89 -9.42
N THR A 355 -8.88 -15.18 -9.93
CA THR A 355 -9.01 -15.93 -11.19
C THR A 355 -8.80 -14.98 -12.39
N TYR A 356 -8.49 -15.54 -13.57
CA TYR A 356 -8.42 -14.76 -14.81
C TYR A 356 -9.73 -14.00 -15.11
N GLN A 357 -10.88 -14.61 -14.79
CA GLN A 357 -12.19 -13.97 -14.94
C GLN A 357 -12.36 -12.77 -14.00
N ASP A 358 -11.76 -12.81 -12.80
CA ASP A 358 -11.80 -11.69 -11.86
C ASP A 358 -10.89 -10.54 -12.28
N ALA A 359 -9.83 -10.80 -13.04
CA ALA A 359 -9.02 -9.75 -13.65
C ALA A 359 -9.81 -9.00 -14.72
N ALA A 360 -10.48 -9.72 -15.63
CA ALA A 360 -11.31 -9.11 -16.67
C ALA A 360 -12.46 -8.27 -16.09
N ARG A 361 -13.16 -8.78 -15.07
CA ARG A 361 -14.23 -8.04 -14.37
C ARG A 361 -13.73 -6.75 -13.71
N ARG A 362 -12.56 -6.79 -13.08
CA ARG A 362 -11.93 -5.61 -12.47
C ARG A 362 -11.64 -4.52 -13.49
N VAL A 363 -11.07 -4.88 -14.64
CA VAL A 363 -10.80 -3.91 -15.71
C VAL A 363 -12.08 -3.21 -16.15
N ILE A 364 -13.17 -3.95 -16.33
CA ILE A 364 -14.48 -3.38 -16.70
C ILE A 364 -14.94 -2.39 -15.63
N ASN A 365 -14.99 -2.80 -14.36
CA ASN A 365 -15.47 -1.94 -13.28
C ASN A 365 -14.59 -0.69 -13.10
N ILE A 366 -13.27 -0.83 -13.20
CA ILE A 366 -12.32 0.28 -13.11
C ILE A 366 -12.58 1.29 -14.23
N ASN A 367 -12.77 0.82 -15.47
CA ASN A 367 -13.09 1.71 -16.59
C ASN A 367 -14.41 2.45 -16.38
N GLN A 368 -15.44 1.77 -15.84
CA GLN A 368 -16.70 2.43 -15.48
C GLN A 368 -16.50 3.47 -14.37
N MET A 369 -15.67 3.18 -13.36
CA MET A 369 -15.33 4.15 -12.31
C MET A 369 -14.56 5.36 -12.86
N VAL A 370 -13.65 5.16 -13.83
CA VAL A 370 -12.97 6.26 -14.53
C VAL A 370 -13.98 7.17 -15.21
N LEU A 371 -14.98 6.62 -15.90
CA LEU A 371 -16.04 7.41 -16.54
C LEU A 371 -16.84 8.24 -15.52
N VAL A 372 -17.19 7.65 -14.39
CA VAL A 372 -17.89 8.36 -13.30
C VAL A 372 -17.02 9.49 -12.73
N ALA A 373 -15.74 9.22 -12.48
CA ALA A 373 -14.79 10.22 -11.96
C ALA A 373 -14.58 11.38 -12.97
N LEU A 374 -14.46 11.07 -14.26
CA LEU A 374 -14.40 12.08 -15.32
C LEU A 374 -15.69 12.91 -15.37
N GLY A 375 -16.86 12.27 -15.25
CA GLY A 375 -18.14 12.97 -15.15
C GLY A 375 -18.18 13.96 -13.97
N CYS A 376 -17.70 13.55 -12.80
CA CYS A 376 -17.55 14.46 -11.65
C CYS A 376 -16.64 15.65 -11.97
N VAL A 377 -15.44 15.42 -12.52
CA VAL A 377 -14.46 16.48 -12.79
C VAL A 377 -14.97 17.44 -13.88
N ILE A 378 -15.55 16.90 -14.96
CA ILE A 378 -16.12 17.69 -16.04
C ILE A 378 -17.30 18.52 -15.53
N GLY A 379 -18.26 17.91 -14.81
CA GLY A 379 -19.39 18.63 -14.25
C GLY A 379 -18.95 19.71 -13.25
N TYR A 380 -17.96 19.41 -12.41
CA TYR A 380 -17.40 20.36 -11.46
C TYR A 380 -16.77 21.58 -12.16
N TYR A 381 -16.01 21.34 -13.23
CA TYR A 381 -15.41 22.39 -14.05
C TYR A 381 -16.48 23.22 -14.78
N LEU A 382 -17.42 22.56 -15.47
CA LEU A 382 -18.46 23.22 -16.27
C LEU A 382 -19.39 24.10 -15.41
N ASN A 383 -19.63 23.70 -14.16
CA ASN A 383 -20.44 24.47 -13.21
C ASN A 383 -19.67 25.66 -12.59
N GLY A 384 -18.39 25.82 -12.90
CA GLY A 384 -17.56 26.91 -12.38
C GLY A 384 -17.18 26.75 -10.90
N TYR A 385 -17.30 25.56 -10.33
CA TYR A 385 -17.06 25.33 -8.89
C TYR A 385 -15.62 25.55 -8.45
N ILE A 386 -14.66 25.53 -9.39
CA ILE A 386 -13.25 25.87 -9.12
C ILE A 386 -13.12 27.29 -8.53
N ALA A 387 -14.03 28.21 -8.87
CA ALA A 387 -13.99 29.57 -8.35
C ALA A 387 -14.43 29.69 -6.88
N PHE A 388 -15.15 28.69 -6.36
CA PHE A 388 -15.77 28.72 -5.03
C PHE A 388 -15.21 27.67 -4.07
N SER A 389 -14.39 26.74 -4.56
CA SER A 389 -14.01 25.55 -3.82
C SER A 389 -13.11 25.80 -2.61
N SER A 390 -13.09 24.82 -1.72
CA SER A 390 -12.10 24.73 -0.65
C SER A 390 -11.25 23.48 -0.83
N LEU A 391 -9.98 23.56 -0.40
CA LEU A 391 -9.07 22.40 -0.40
C LEU A 391 -9.70 21.20 0.34
N ILE A 392 -10.42 21.46 1.44
CA ILE A 392 -11.09 20.42 2.22
C ILE A 392 -12.13 19.70 1.36
N TYR A 393 -12.98 20.43 0.63
CA TYR A 393 -14.00 19.84 -0.23
C TYR A 393 -13.37 19.01 -1.36
N GLU A 394 -12.33 19.55 -2.02
CA GLU A 394 -11.65 18.86 -3.13
C GLU A 394 -10.97 17.57 -2.68
N MET A 395 -10.26 17.60 -1.55
CA MET A 395 -9.65 16.40 -0.97
C MET A 395 -10.70 15.36 -0.57
N SER A 396 -11.88 15.80 -0.15
CA SER A 396 -13.00 14.92 0.21
C SER A 396 -13.59 14.22 -1.00
N MET A 397 -13.78 14.95 -2.10
CA MET A 397 -14.19 14.38 -3.39
C MET A 397 -13.17 13.39 -3.93
N LEU A 398 -11.88 13.70 -3.86
CA LEU A 398 -10.80 12.79 -4.27
C LEU A 398 -10.77 11.52 -3.40
N ALA A 399 -10.98 11.65 -2.09
CA ALA A 399 -11.09 10.51 -1.19
C ALA A 399 -12.30 9.62 -1.55
N GLY A 400 -13.45 10.21 -1.87
CA GLY A 400 -14.63 9.50 -2.36
C GLY A 400 -14.34 8.73 -3.66
N ILE A 401 -13.68 9.38 -4.63
CA ILE A 401 -13.27 8.74 -5.89
C ILE A 401 -12.32 7.57 -5.63
N ALA A 402 -11.35 7.74 -4.74
CA ALA A 402 -10.42 6.66 -4.35
C ALA A 402 -11.16 5.46 -3.73
N LEU A 403 -12.13 5.70 -2.84
CA LEU A 403 -12.99 4.64 -2.30
C LEU A 403 -13.83 3.97 -3.40
N GLY A 404 -14.31 4.73 -4.38
CA GLY A 404 -15.00 4.20 -5.55
C GLY A 404 -14.13 3.26 -6.39
N PHE A 405 -12.84 3.57 -6.57
CA PHE A 405 -11.89 2.66 -7.23
C PHE A 405 -11.66 1.36 -6.43
N ILE A 406 -11.62 1.44 -5.10
CA ILE A 406 -11.55 0.24 -4.25
C ILE A 406 -12.83 -0.60 -4.38
N ALA A 407 -14.01 0.03 -4.46
CA ALA A 407 -15.27 -0.66 -4.73
C ALA A 407 -15.26 -1.38 -6.08
N ALA A 408 -14.85 -0.66 -7.14
CA ALA A 408 -14.73 -1.19 -8.48
C ALA A 408 -13.80 -2.42 -8.55
N ALA A 409 -12.68 -2.38 -7.83
CA ALA A 409 -11.71 -3.47 -7.78
C ALA A 409 -12.23 -4.73 -7.04
N ARG A 410 -13.19 -4.59 -6.12
CA ARG A 410 -13.62 -5.67 -5.22
C ARG A 410 -14.98 -6.28 -5.55
N MET A 411 -15.86 -5.51 -6.18
CA MET A 411 -17.24 -5.91 -6.41
C MET A 411 -17.43 -6.69 -7.72
N LYS A 412 -18.40 -7.60 -7.74
CA LYS A 412 -18.94 -8.16 -8.98
C LYS A 412 -19.54 -7.05 -9.82
N THR A 413 -19.31 -7.10 -11.13
CA THR A 413 -19.80 -6.09 -12.09
C THR A 413 -21.31 -5.86 -11.98
N THR A 414 -22.10 -6.91 -11.72
CA THR A 414 -23.56 -6.76 -11.54
C THR A 414 -23.93 -5.88 -10.35
N HIS A 415 -23.26 -6.06 -9.21
CA HIS A 415 -23.54 -5.30 -7.99
C HIS A 415 -22.99 -3.87 -8.11
N PHE A 416 -21.81 -3.73 -8.69
CA PHE A 416 -21.19 -2.43 -8.95
C PHE A 416 -22.06 -1.56 -9.88
N MET A 417 -22.48 -2.11 -11.02
CA MET A 417 -23.31 -1.39 -11.99
C MET A 417 -24.71 -1.08 -11.44
N ALA A 418 -25.32 -2.01 -10.68
CA ALA A 418 -26.60 -1.76 -10.04
C ALA A 418 -26.51 -0.58 -9.05
N LEU A 419 -25.47 -0.55 -8.21
CA LEU A 419 -25.26 0.55 -7.28
C LEU A 419 -25.04 1.88 -8.02
N LEU A 420 -24.20 1.92 -9.06
CA LEU A 420 -24.00 3.13 -9.86
C LEU A 420 -25.30 3.64 -10.48
N ALA A 421 -26.01 2.77 -11.20
CA ALA A 421 -27.22 3.16 -11.92
C ALA A 421 -28.32 3.65 -10.97
N LEU A 422 -28.56 2.94 -9.86
CA LEU A 422 -29.57 3.32 -8.89
C LEU A 422 -29.18 4.58 -8.11
N SER A 423 -27.89 4.77 -7.81
CA SER A 423 -27.42 5.97 -7.12
C SER A 423 -27.56 7.21 -7.99
N GLY A 424 -27.17 7.13 -9.27
CA GLY A 424 -27.33 8.24 -10.21
C GLY A 424 -28.80 8.59 -10.42
N LEU A 425 -29.66 7.59 -10.62
CA LEU A 425 -31.11 7.81 -10.81
C LEU A 425 -31.75 8.40 -9.56
N ALA A 426 -31.48 7.83 -8.38
CA ALA A 426 -32.01 8.33 -7.12
C ALA A 426 -31.53 9.76 -6.85
N GLY A 427 -30.25 10.05 -7.09
CA GLY A 427 -29.70 11.39 -6.93
C GLY A 427 -30.39 12.41 -7.84
N ILE A 428 -30.56 12.11 -9.13
CA ILE A 428 -31.28 12.99 -10.05
C ILE A 428 -32.70 13.27 -9.56
N VAL A 429 -33.44 12.24 -9.14
CA VAL A 429 -34.84 12.39 -8.67
C VAL A 429 -34.91 13.21 -7.38
N VAL A 430 -34.08 12.87 -6.38
CA VAL A 430 -34.06 13.55 -5.08
C VAL A 430 -33.68 15.01 -5.24
N GLU A 431 -32.63 15.28 -6.01
CA GLU A 431 -32.14 16.65 -6.21
C GLU A 431 -33.11 17.45 -7.07
N PHE A 432 -33.71 16.86 -8.10
CA PHE A 432 -34.75 17.53 -8.88
C PHE A 432 -35.93 17.97 -8.02
N ILE A 433 -36.44 17.09 -7.15
CA ILE A 433 -37.56 17.37 -6.26
C ILE A 433 -37.21 18.44 -5.20
N ASN A 434 -35.97 18.43 -4.70
CA ASN A 434 -35.51 19.36 -3.67
C ASN A 434 -35.09 20.74 -4.21
N THR A 435 -34.59 20.85 -5.45
CA THR A 435 -33.94 22.07 -5.96
C THR A 435 -34.72 22.84 -7.05
N HIS A 436 -35.63 22.22 -7.80
CA HIS A 436 -36.17 22.84 -9.01
C HIS A 436 -37.04 24.10 -8.74
N SER A 437 -36.73 25.20 -9.43
CA SER A 437 -37.49 26.45 -9.47
C SER A 437 -37.80 26.86 -10.92
N SER A 438 -39.00 26.51 -11.41
CA SER A 438 -39.56 26.98 -12.68
C SER A 438 -40.27 28.33 -12.49
N PRO A 439 -40.46 29.18 -13.54
CA PRO A 439 -41.10 30.50 -13.40
C PRO A 439 -42.53 30.43 -12.85
N ASP A 440 -43.20 29.29 -13.04
CA ASP A 440 -44.51 28.98 -12.47
C ASP A 440 -44.32 28.22 -11.15
N ARG A 441 -44.13 28.99 -10.07
CA ARG A 441 -43.70 28.55 -8.73
C ARG A 441 -44.33 27.23 -8.27
N SER A 442 -43.64 26.11 -8.44
CA SER A 442 -44.00 24.81 -7.88
C SER A 442 -42.85 23.78 -8.01
N VAL A 443 -41.79 23.89 -7.18
CA VAL A 443 -41.27 22.87 -6.21
C VAL A 443 -40.38 23.58 -5.16
N ALA A 444 -39.89 22.83 -4.16
CA ALA A 444 -39.89 23.19 -2.73
C ALA A 444 -38.79 24.15 -2.24
N ASN A 445 -37.82 24.49 -3.10
CA ASN A 445 -36.62 25.27 -2.77
C ASN A 445 -36.00 24.84 -1.43
N MET A 446 -35.70 23.54 -1.28
CA MET A 446 -35.10 22.96 -0.08
C MET A 446 -33.60 23.22 0.01
N LEU A 447 -32.97 23.34 -1.16
CA LEU A 447 -31.55 23.61 -1.35
C LEU A 447 -31.37 24.31 -2.70
N THR A 448 -30.42 25.24 -2.79
CA THR A 448 -30.11 25.95 -4.03
C THR A 448 -28.62 25.80 -4.33
N TYR A 449 -28.30 25.29 -5.52
CA TYR A 449 -26.92 25.26 -6.02
C TYR A 449 -26.51 26.65 -6.54
N ASN A 450 -25.30 27.08 -6.18
CA ASN A 450 -24.73 28.33 -6.63
C ASN A 450 -23.85 28.09 -7.86
N TYR A 451 -23.91 28.94 -8.88
CA TYR A 451 -23.11 28.76 -10.11
C TYR A 451 -22.38 30.06 -10.45
N SER A 452 -21.21 29.96 -11.10
CA SER A 452 -20.52 31.16 -11.60
C SER A 452 -21.17 31.64 -12.90
N GLU A 453 -21.67 32.87 -12.91
CA GLU A 453 -22.18 33.52 -14.13
C GLU A 453 -21.08 33.77 -15.19
N SER A 454 -19.79 33.71 -14.81
CA SER A 454 -18.67 34.11 -15.67
C SER A 454 -18.38 33.17 -16.85
N ILE A 455 -19.00 31.99 -16.91
CA ILE A 455 -18.73 31.00 -17.97
C ILE A 455 -19.94 30.79 -18.90
N MET A 456 -21.18 31.10 -18.51
CA MET A 456 -22.35 30.74 -19.33
C MET A 456 -23.49 31.77 -19.32
N SER A 457 -23.48 32.65 -20.33
CA SER A 457 -24.67 33.38 -20.77
C SER A 457 -25.61 32.45 -21.56
N GLY A 458 -26.75 32.08 -20.98
CA GLY A 458 -28.01 31.84 -21.72
C GLY A 458 -28.12 30.61 -22.63
N SER A 459 -27.63 29.42 -22.26
CA SER A 459 -27.93 28.19 -23.03
C SER A 459 -28.42 27.03 -22.15
N ALA A 460 -29.22 26.13 -22.73
CA ALA A 460 -29.77 24.90 -22.13
C ALA A 460 -28.70 23.95 -21.54
N LEU A 461 -27.42 24.22 -21.81
CA LEU A 461 -26.25 23.52 -21.28
C LEU A 461 -26.09 23.66 -19.74
N SER A 462 -26.71 24.67 -19.11
CA SER A 462 -26.61 24.92 -17.66
C SER A 462 -27.37 23.92 -16.78
N LEU A 463 -28.50 23.42 -17.26
CA LEU A 463 -29.26 22.37 -16.57
C LEU A 463 -28.55 21.02 -16.72
N GLU A 464 -28.14 20.69 -17.95
CA GLU A 464 -27.52 19.40 -18.29
C GLU A 464 -26.16 19.18 -17.59
N SER A 465 -25.33 20.23 -17.49
CA SER A 465 -24.03 20.16 -16.79
C SER A 465 -24.16 19.92 -15.28
N SER A 466 -25.20 20.49 -14.66
CA SER A 466 -25.51 20.26 -13.24
C SER A 466 -25.96 18.83 -12.96
N PHE A 467 -26.74 18.23 -13.84
CA PHE A 467 -27.16 16.83 -13.70
C PHE A 467 -25.99 15.86 -13.76
N ILE A 468 -24.97 16.14 -14.58
CA ILE A 468 -23.78 15.28 -14.68
C ILE A 468 -23.01 15.28 -13.35
N TYR A 469 -22.74 16.47 -12.79
CA TYR A 469 -22.04 16.58 -11.51
C TYR A 469 -22.81 15.90 -10.38
N ILE A 470 -24.11 16.16 -10.29
CA ILE A 470 -24.99 15.61 -9.26
C ILE A 470 -25.04 14.08 -9.37
N ALA A 471 -25.31 13.54 -10.55
CA ALA A 471 -25.45 12.10 -10.75
C ALA A 471 -24.14 11.37 -10.45
N CYS A 472 -23.02 11.84 -10.99
CA CYS A 472 -21.71 11.22 -10.75
C CYS A 472 -21.25 11.42 -9.29
N GLY A 473 -21.53 12.57 -8.67
CA GLY A 473 -21.23 12.82 -7.26
C GLY A 473 -21.98 11.87 -6.33
N TRP A 474 -23.28 11.66 -6.58
CA TRP A 474 -24.09 10.68 -5.87
C TRP A 474 -23.58 9.24 -6.04
N MET A 475 -23.17 8.87 -7.25
CA MET A 475 -22.54 7.58 -7.51
C MET A 475 -21.28 7.38 -6.67
N VAL A 476 -20.38 8.38 -6.65
CA VAL A 476 -19.15 8.36 -5.84
C VAL A 476 -19.48 8.25 -4.35
N MET A 477 -20.43 9.05 -3.87
CA MET A 477 -20.82 9.06 -2.46
C MET A 477 -21.42 7.73 -2.01
N MET A 478 -22.32 7.13 -2.79
CA MET A 478 -22.90 5.85 -2.44
C MET A 478 -21.87 4.71 -2.44
N LEU A 479 -20.88 4.74 -3.34
CA LEU A 479 -19.75 3.81 -3.30
C LEU A 479 -18.87 4.03 -2.07
N ALA A 480 -18.55 5.29 -1.76
CA ALA A 480 -17.76 5.62 -0.58
C ALA A 480 -18.44 5.17 0.72
N ILE A 481 -19.75 5.43 0.83
CA ILE A 481 -20.58 5.01 1.97
C ILE A 481 -20.59 3.49 2.08
N LEU A 482 -20.82 2.75 0.99
CA LEU A 482 -20.78 1.28 1.01
C LEU A 482 -19.43 0.77 1.51
N GLN A 483 -18.32 1.27 0.95
CA GLN A 483 -16.98 0.76 1.30
C GLN A 483 -16.57 1.10 2.73
N ALA A 484 -16.84 2.31 3.20
CA ALA A 484 -16.58 2.67 4.59
C ALA A 484 -17.48 1.88 5.56
N SER A 485 -18.71 1.54 5.15
CA SER A 485 -19.62 0.70 5.93
C SER A 485 -19.14 -0.75 6.04
N ASP A 486 -18.52 -1.29 4.99
CA ASP A 486 -17.91 -2.62 5.00
C ASP A 486 -16.79 -2.72 6.03
N LEU A 487 -15.91 -1.71 6.07
CA LEU A 487 -14.82 -1.61 7.03
C LEU A 487 -15.34 -1.53 8.46
N LEU A 488 -16.30 -0.65 8.71
CA LEU A 488 -16.86 -0.46 10.04
C LEU A 488 -17.65 -1.70 10.49
N CYS A 489 -18.38 -2.36 9.58
CA CYS A 489 -19.15 -3.57 9.87
C CYS A 489 -18.23 -4.73 10.27
N GLY A 490 -17.13 -4.93 9.54
CA GLY A 490 -16.11 -5.93 9.91
C GLY A 490 -15.51 -5.68 11.29
N TRP A 491 -15.20 -4.41 11.59
CA TRP A 491 -14.67 -4.00 12.89
C TRP A 491 -15.65 -4.24 14.05
N ILE A 492 -16.93 -3.86 13.89
CA ILE A 492 -17.97 -4.05 14.91
C ILE A 492 -18.29 -5.52 15.12
N THR A 493 -18.36 -6.31 14.04
CA THR A 493 -18.71 -7.73 14.11
C THR A 493 -17.66 -8.51 14.91
N ASN A 494 -16.38 -8.21 14.73
CA ASN A 494 -15.29 -8.84 15.48
C ASN A 494 -15.28 -8.51 16.99
N ARG A 495 -16.05 -7.50 17.41
CA ARG A 495 -16.10 -7.03 18.80
C ARG A 495 -17.37 -7.48 19.52
N ASP A 496 -18.23 -8.25 18.86
CA ASP A 496 -19.46 -8.81 19.44
C ASP A 496 -20.41 -7.77 20.06
N ILE A 497 -20.33 -6.51 19.62
CA ILE A 497 -21.01 -5.35 20.23
C ILE A 497 -22.54 -5.53 20.26
N PHE A 498 -23.13 -6.07 19.19
CA PHE A 498 -24.58 -6.21 19.03
C PHE A 498 -25.12 -7.62 19.33
N THR A 499 -24.31 -8.51 19.93
CA THR A 499 -24.70 -9.90 20.22
C THR A 499 -26.03 -10.01 20.97
N ARG A 500 -26.29 -9.12 21.94
CA ARG A 500 -27.54 -9.07 22.73
C ARG A 500 -28.72 -8.38 22.02
N LEU A 501 -28.48 -7.71 20.89
CA LEU A 501 -29.47 -6.89 20.17
C LEU A 501 -29.76 -7.42 18.75
N ARG A 502 -29.37 -8.65 18.40
CA ARG A 502 -29.56 -9.21 17.05
C ARG A 502 -31.01 -9.23 16.54
N GLY A 503 -32.00 -9.21 17.45
CA GLY A 503 -33.43 -9.11 17.09
C GLY A 503 -33.87 -7.69 16.69
N TRP A 504 -33.09 -6.66 17.02
CA TRP A 504 -33.44 -5.25 16.86
C TRP A 504 -32.93 -4.67 15.53
N ARG A 505 -33.01 -5.46 14.46
CA ARG A 505 -32.45 -5.14 13.13
C ARG A 505 -32.92 -3.78 12.60
N VAL A 506 -34.18 -3.46 12.85
CA VAL A 506 -34.85 -2.24 12.34
C VAL A 506 -34.60 -1.01 13.23
N ALA A 507 -34.18 -1.21 14.49
CA ALA A 507 -34.07 -0.13 15.46
C ALA A 507 -33.14 1.01 15.03
N PRO A 508 -31.95 0.77 14.44
CA PRO A 508 -31.08 1.86 13.99
C PRO A 508 -31.78 2.80 12.98
N PHE A 509 -32.50 2.24 12.01
CA PHE A 509 -33.18 3.05 11.00
C PHE A 509 -34.43 3.74 11.55
N ALA A 510 -35.19 3.07 12.41
CA ALA A 510 -36.35 3.67 13.07
C ALA A 510 -35.95 4.89 13.92
N ILE A 511 -34.82 4.83 14.62
CA ILE A 511 -34.28 5.98 15.38
C ILE A 511 -33.96 7.14 14.42
N ILE A 512 -33.28 6.87 13.31
CA ILE A 512 -32.97 7.89 12.30
C ILE A 512 -34.26 8.52 11.74
N LEU A 513 -35.30 7.75 11.46
CA LEU A 513 -36.58 8.29 10.97
C LEU A 513 -37.26 9.22 11.98
N VAL A 514 -37.21 8.90 13.26
CA VAL A 514 -37.75 9.76 14.33
C VAL A 514 -36.97 11.06 14.40
N VAL A 515 -35.63 10.97 14.43
CA VAL A 515 -34.76 12.15 14.49
C VAL A 515 -34.92 13.01 13.23
N PHE A 516 -34.98 12.38 12.05
CA PHE A 516 -35.28 13.04 10.78
C PHE A 516 -36.60 13.83 10.85
N GLY A 517 -37.70 13.20 11.29
CA GLY A 517 -38.99 13.89 11.41
C GLY A 517 -38.97 15.06 12.39
N LEU A 518 -38.25 14.92 13.51
CA LEU A 518 -38.11 15.98 14.52
C LEU A 518 -37.37 17.20 13.94
N PHE A 519 -36.21 17.00 13.32
CA PHE A 519 -35.44 18.11 12.72
C PHE A 519 -36.14 18.69 11.49
N PHE A 520 -36.81 17.85 10.69
CA PHE A 520 -37.60 18.31 9.55
C PHE A 520 -38.69 19.31 9.95
N PHE A 521 -39.33 19.08 11.10
CA PHE A 521 -40.30 20.00 11.66
C PHE A 521 -39.63 21.20 12.36
N TRP A 522 -38.64 20.96 13.22
CA TRP A 522 -38.01 21.99 14.05
C TRP A 522 -37.26 23.05 13.22
N GLU A 523 -36.55 22.64 12.18
CA GLU A 523 -35.84 23.55 11.28
C GLU A 523 -36.77 24.26 10.27
N GLY A 524 -38.08 23.96 10.27
CA GLY A 524 -39.08 24.65 9.45
C GLY A 524 -39.25 24.12 8.02
N TYR A 525 -38.45 23.12 7.61
CA TYR A 525 -38.49 22.50 6.30
C TYR A 525 -39.80 21.78 5.99
N PHE A 526 -40.52 21.26 7.00
CA PHE A 526 -41.83 20.64 6.80
C PHE A 526 -42.82 21.59 6.12
N GLY A 527 -42.80 22.88 6.47
CA GLY A 527 -43.68 23.89 5.87
C GLY A 527 -43.38 24.14 4.39
N LEU A 528 -42.11 24.11 4.00
CA LEU A 528 -41.68 24.18 2.61
C LEU A 528 -42.09 22.92 1.83
N ALA A 529 -41.95 21.75 2.47
CA ALA A 529 -42.24 20.47 1.85
C ALA A 529 -43.74 20.28 1.62
N TYR A 530 -44.56 20.69 2.59
CA TYR A 530 -46.02 20.64 2.48
C TYR A 530 -46.53 21.51 1.33
N LYS A 531 -45.93 22.69 1.13
CA LYS A 531 -46.28 23.62 0.05
C LYS A 531 -45.72 23.25 -1.32
N SER A 532 -44.85 22.24 -1.39
CA SER A 532 -44.28 21.77 -2.65
C SER A 532 -45.37 21.14 -3.53
N ARG A 533 -45.36 21.42 -4.83
CA ARG A 533 -46.31 20.86 -5.80
C ARG A 533 -45.56 20.45 -7.05
N TYR A 534 -45.94 19.33 -7.67
CA TYR A 534 -45.42 18.91 -8.97
C TYR A 534 -46.52 18.22 -9.77
N HIS A 535 -46.78 18.66 -11.00
CA HIS A 535 -47.87 18.15 -11.86
C HIS A 535 -49.22 17.95 -11.14
N GLY A 536 -49.60 18.91 -10.29
CA GLY A 536 -50.87 18.87 -9.54
C GLY A 536 -50.86 18.04 -8.25
N ILE A 537 -49.76 17.36 -7.92
CA ILE A 537 -49.59 16.61 -6.66
C ILE A 537 -48.97 17.54 -5.61
N GLU A 538 -49.68 17.79 -4.52
CA GLU A 538 -49.19 18.55 -3.36
C GLU A 538 -48.37 17.65 -2.42
N GLY A 539 -47.39 18.25 -1.73
CA GLY A 539 -46.55 17.55 -0.77
C GLY A 539 -45.58 16.54 -1.42
N ILE A 540 -45.13 16.78 -2.66
CA ILE A 540 -44.30 15.82 -3.41
C ILE A 540 -43.00 15.45 -2.65
N VAL A 541 -42.40 16.40 -1.93
CA VAL A 541 -41.23 16.15 -1.07
C VAL A 541 -41.58 15.19 0.08
N LEU A 542 -42.76 15.34 0.69
CA LEU A 542 -43.23 14.45 1.76
C LEU A 542 -43.47 13.04 1.24
N ILE A 543 -44.07 12.91 0.06
CA ILE A 543 -44.33 11.62 -0.60
C ILE A 543 -43.01 10.90 -0.89
N MET A 544 -42.02 11.61 -1.43
CA MET A 544 -40.69 11.05 -1.72
C MET A 544 -40.06 10.48 -0.44
N TYR A 545 -39.92 11.27 0.62
CA TYR A 545 -39.30 10.79 1.86
C TYR A 545 -40.13 9.70 2.57
N ALA A 546 -41.46 9.71 2.45
CA ALA A 546 -42.31 8.63 2.96
C ALA A 546 -42.05 7.30 2.23
N ILE A 547 -41.92 7.33 0.89
CA ILE A 547 -41.55 6.14 0.10
C ILE A 547 -40.17 5.62 0.52
N MET A 548 -39.20 6.51 0.70
CA MET A 548 -37.85 6.15 1.11
C MET A 548 -37.80 5.56 2.52
N ALA A 549 -38.61 6.08 3.45
CA ALA A 549 -38.78 5.52 4.78
C ALA A 549 -39.34 4.09 4.72
N VAL A 550 -40.37 3.82 3.90
CA VAL A 550 -40.93 2.46 3.73
C VAL A 550 -39.88 1.51 3.14
N LEU A 551 -39.20 1.94 2.07
CA LEU A 551 -38.14 1.15 1.43
C LEU A 551 -37.01 0.82 2.40
N GLY A 552 -36.55 1.80 3.19
CA GLY A 552 -35.51 1.59 4.17
C GLY A 552 -35.93 0.63 5.29
N MET A 553 -37.19 0.69 5.76
CA MET A 553 -37.70 -0.26 6.75
C MET A 553 -37.74 -1.69 6.21
N ILE A 554 -38.14 -1.87 4.94
CA ILE A 554 -38.12 -3.17 4.25
C ILE A 554 -36.68 -3.70 4.22
N TYR A 555 -35.72 -2.88 3.77
CA TYR A 555 -34.33 -3.30 3.67
C TYR A 555 -33.72 -3.62 5.05
N SER A 556 -33.93 -2.76 6.05
CA SER A 556 -33.45 -2.99 7.42
C SER A 556 -33.96 -4.30 8.01
N SER A 557 -35.21 -4.68 7.74
CA SER A 557 -35.78 -5.92 8.26
C SER A 557 -35.07 -7.19 7.75
N ARG A 558 -34.41 -7.09 6.60
CA ARG A 558 -33.74 -8.22 5.91
C ARG A 558 -32.26 -8.36 6.23
N HIS A 559 -31.64 -7.36 6.85
CA HIS A 559 -30.20 -7.32 7.11
C HIS A 559 -29.88 -7.30 8.60
N SER A 560 -28.60 -7.57 8.93
CA SER A 560 -28.15 -7.60 10.32
C SER A 560 -28.16 -6.21 10.96
N ILE A 561 -28.24 -6.17 12.29
CA ILE A 561 -28.20 -4.90 13.03
C ILE A 561 -26.84 -4.22 12.87
N GLU A 562 -25.77 -5.02 12.80
CA GLU A 562 -24.40 -4.55 12.56
C GLU A 562 -24.34 -3.78 11.23
N TRP A 563 -24.82 -4.38 10.14
CA TRP A 563 -24.83 -3.75 8.83
C TRP A 563 -25.71 -2.51 8.76
N ASN A 564 -26.93 -2.59 9.31
CA ASN A 564 -27.83 -1.45 9.32
C ASN A 564 -27.24 -0.29 10.13
N ALA A 565 -26.66 -0.55 11.30
CA ALA A 565 -26.05 0.50 12.12
C ALA A 565 -24.85 1.14 11.40
N THR A 566 -23.95 0.35 10.81
CA THR A 566 -22.76 0.89 10.15
C THR A 566 -23.12 1.71 8.92
N LEU A 567 -24.06 1.21 8.10
CA LEU A 567 -24.51 1.90 6.89
C LEU A 567 -25.11 3.27 7.21
N LEU A 568 -25.93 3.35 8.27
CA LEU A 568 -26.56 4.61 8.70
C LEU A 568 -25.55 5.58 9.31
N ILE A 569 -24.64 5.09 10.15
CA ILE A 569 -23.59 5.92 10.77
C ILE A 569 -22.72 6.54 9.67
N VAL A 570 -22.22 5.72 8.74
CA VAL A 570 -21.35 6.19 7.66
C VAL A 570 -22.10 7.12 6.72
N ALA A 571 -23.35 6.83 6.36
CA ALA A 571 -24.16 7.71 5.52
C ALA A 571 -24.40 9.07 6.20
N LEU A 572 -24.72 9.09 7.49
CA LEU A 572 -24.96 10.32 8.25
C LEU A 572 -23.70 11.18 8.33
N PHE A 573 -22.57 10.61 8.75
CA PHE A 573 -21.33 11.37 8.92
C PHE A 573 -20.69 11.74 7.58
N GLY A 574 -20.63 10.80 6.63
CA GLY A 574 -20.05 11.05 5.31
C GLY A 574 -20.88 12.04 4.50
N GLY A 575 -22.19 11.81 4.45
CA GLY A 575 -23.13 12.71 3.78
C GLY A 575 -23.19 14.09 4.45
N GLY A 576 -23.39 14.13 5.76
CA GLY A 576 -23.43 15.40 6.52
C GLY A 576 -22.13 16.21 6.43
N PHE A 577 -20.97 15.55 6.36
CA PHE A 577 -19.71 16.23 6.13
C PHE A 577 -19.61 16.82 4.71
N MET A 578 -20.11 16.11 3.69
CA MET A 578 -20.20 16.65 2.34
C MET A 578 -21.15 17.85 2.26
N GLU A 579 -22.32 17.77 2.92
CA GLU A 579 -23.26 18.90 3.06
C GLU A 579 -22.58 20.13 3.67
N LEU A 580 -21.90 19.95 4.81
CA LEU A 580 -21.23 21.03 5.51
C LEU A 580 -20.09 21.62 4.69
N SER A 581 -19.22 20.79 4.15
CA SER A 581 -18.04 21.25 3.39
C SER A 581 -18.44 21.92 2.08
N GLY A 582 -19.47 21.42 1.39
CA GLY A 582 -20.00 22.02 0.17
C GLY A 582 -20.69 23.35 0.42
N SER A 583 -21.50 23.46 1.49
CA SER A 583 -22.12 24.73 1.87
C SER A 583 -21.10 25.77 2.34
N LEU A 584 -20.06 25.36 3.08
CA LEU A 584 -18.96 26.25 3.49
C LEU A 584 -18.13 26.73 2.30
N ALA A 585 -17.92 25.88 1.30
CA ALA A 585 -17.34 26.25 0.02
C ALA A 585 -18.31 27.07 -0.87
N GLY A 586 -19.56 27.29 -0.44
CA GLY A 586 -20.52 28.06 -1.20
C GLY A 586 -21.00 27.38 -2.49
N LEU A 587 -20.88 26.06 -2.61
CA LEU A 587 -21.40 25.29 -3.75
C LEU A 587 -22.92 25.21 -3.75
N TRP A 588 -23.52 25.17 -2.55
CA TRP A 588 -24.96 25.26 -2.35
C TRP A 588 -25.30 26.01 -1.07
N SER A 589 -26.54 26.47 -0.99
CA SER A 589 -27.09 27.21 0.13
C SER A 589 -28.46 26.70 0.54
N TYR A 590 -28.80 26.95 1.80
CA TYR A 590 -30.07 26.55 2.40
C TYR A 590 -31.03 27.74 2.57
N PRO A 591 -32.35 27.52 2.66
CA PRO A 591 -33.36 28.57 2.64
C PRO A 591 -33.42 29.44 3.90
N PHE A 592 -32.80 29.02 5.01
CA PHE A 592 -32.85 29.71 6.29
C PHE A 592 -31.48 30.31 6.69
N PRO A 593 -31.03 31.42 6.09
CA PRO A 593 -29.77 32.07 6.49
C PRO A 593 -29.74 32.45 7.99
N PRO A 594 -28.59 32.33 8.68
CA PRO A 594 -27.25 32.01 8.18
C PRO A 594 -26.89 30.51 8.28
N GLU A 595 -27.84 29.60 8.07
CA GLU A 595 -27.63 28.14 8.13
C GLU A 595 -26.49 27.66 7.19
N LYS A 596 -25.50 27.00 7.79
CA LYS A 596 -24.35 26.39 7.08
C LYS A 596 -24.45 24.87 6.94
N LEU A 597 -25.35 24.26 7.70
CA LEU A 597 -25.69 22.85 7.62
C LEU A 597 -27.11 22.68 8.14
N ALA A 598 -28.02 22.27 7.27
CA ALA A 598 -29.33 21.80 7.68
C ALA A 598 -29.19 20.38 8.24
N VAL A 599 -29.46 20.20 9.54
CA VAL A 599 -29.33 18.88 10.18
C VAL A 599 -30.33 17.90 9.56
N PHE A 600 -31.52 18.39 9.19
CA PHE A 600 -32.48 17.68 8.36
C PHE A 600 -31.83 17.09 7.11
N PHE A 601 -31.08 17.88 6.35
CA PHE A 601 -30.50 17.46 5.07
C PHE A 601 -29.39 16.42 5.28
N ALA A 602 -28.58 16.57 6.33
CA ALA A 602 -27.63 15.53 6.74
C ALA A 602 -28.33 14.19 7.07
N LEU A 603 -29.51 14.24 7.70
CA LEU A 603 -30.31 13.06 8.01
C LEU A 603 -30.99 12.44 6.78
N THR A 604 -31.10 13.16 5.65
CA THR A 604 -31.60 12.57 4.39
C THR A 604 -30.64 11.52 3.84
N TRP A 605 -29.32 11.66 4.04
CA TRP A 605 -28.32 10.73 3.51
C TRP A 605 -28.55 9.28 3.94
N PRO A 606 -28.76 8.97 5.23
CA PRO A 606 -29.24 7.67 5.67
C PRO A 606 -30.49 7.15 4.92
N LEU A 607 -31.51 8.00 4.73
CA LEU A 607 -32.73 7.61 4.00
C LEU A 607 -32.42 7.33 2.52
N ASN A 608 -31.61 8.18 1.89
CA ASN A 608 -31.16 8.08 0.50
C ASN A 608 -30.39 6.77 0.28
N THR A 609 -29.41 6.50 1.13
CA THR A 609 -28.61 5.27 1.08
C THR A 609 -29.49 4.04 1.25
N MET A 610 -30.38 4.03 2.25
CA MET A 610 -31.27 2.91 2.51
C MET A 610 -32.25 2.65 1.36
N ALA A 611 -32.78 3.71 0.74
CA ALA A 611 -33.68 3.58 -0.40
C ALA A 611 -32.96 2.99 -1.63
N VAL A 612 -31.76 3.46 -1.95
CA VAL A 612 -30.95 2.90 -3.06
C VAL A 612 -30.67 1.41 -2.82
N HIS A 613 -30.28 1.04 -1.60
CA HIS A 613 -30.02 -0.34 -1.25
C HIS A 613 -31.29 -1.21 -1.25
N ALA A 614 -32.43 -0.66 -0.80
CA ALA A 614 -33.71 -1.34 -0.84
C ALA A 614 -34.15 -1.64 -2.27
N ILE A 615 -34.03 -0.66 -3.18
CA ILE A 615 -34.39 -0.84 -4.60
C ILE A 615 -33.47 -1.89 -5.23
N ALA A 616 -32.16 -1.84 -4.97
CA ALA A 616 -31.22 -2.86 -5.45
C ALA A 616 -31.63 -4.26 -4.97
N TYR A 617 -31.96 -4.38 -3.69
CA TYR A 617 -32.39 -5.64 -3.07
C TYR A 617 -33.68 -6.18 -3.71
N LEU A 618 -34.67 -5.30 -3.96
CA LEU A 618 -35.92 -5.68 -4.64
C LEU A 618 -35.70 -6.12 -6.09
N LEU A 619 -34.66 -5.60 -6.75
CA LEU A 619 -34.22 -6.03 -8.08
C LEU A 619 -33.34 -7.28 -8.06
N GLY A 620 -33.17 -7.93 -6.90
CA GLY A 620 -32.39 -9.15 -6.74
C GLY A 620 -30.88 -8.94 -6.56
N VAL A 621 -30.44 -7.70 -6.35
CA VAL A 621 -29.04 -7.34 -6.07
C VAL A 621 -28.88 -7.01 -4.59
N ASP A 622 -28.37 -7.98 -3.83
CA ASP A 622 -28.14 -7.82 -2.40
C ASP A 622 -26.81 -7.09 -2.14
N LEU A 623 -26.91 -5.78 -1.94
CA LEU A 623 -25.78 -4.93 -1.58
C LEU A 623 -25.36 -5.05 -0.12
N GLY A 624 -26.14 -5.68 0.76
CA GLY A 624 -25.82 -5.87 2.17
C GLY A 624 -25.01 -7.13 2.46
N ALA A 625 -25.13 -8.16 1.60
CA ALA A 625 -24.36 -9.39 1.71
C ALA A 625 -22.96 -9.32 1.06
N LEU A 626 -21.91 -9.12 1.88
CA LEU A 626 -20.51 -8.97 1.42
C LEU A 626 -20.05 -10.15 0.53
N GLU A 627 -20.38 -11.37 0.92
CA GLU A 627 -20.05 -12.59 0.18
C GLU A 627 -20.72 -12.67 -1.20
N ARG A 628 -21.91 -12.07 -1.35
CA ARG A 628 -22.65 -12.07 -2.62
C ARG A 628 -22.11 -11.02 -3.58
N ARG A 629 -21.72 -9.84 -3.07
CA ARG A 629 -21.23 -8.72 -3.89
C ARG A 629 -19.75 -8.79 -4.21
N SER A 630 -18.92 -9.46 -3.42
CA SER A 630 -17.47 -9.47 -3.61
C SER A 630 -17.00 -10.51 -4.64
N LEU A 631 -15.87 -10.26 -5.30
CA LEU A 631 -15.21 -11.20 -6.23
C LEU A 631 -14.51 -12.37 -5.50
N LEU A 632 -14.59 -12.41 -4.17
CA LEU A 632 -13.83 -13.32 -3.32
C LEU A 632 -14.43 -14.73 -3.34
N LYS A 633 -13.83 -15.67 -4.07
CA LYS A 633 -13.84 -17.10 -3.71
C LYS A 633 -12.57 -17.80 -4.19
N ASN A 634 -11.94 -18.53 -3.27
CA ASN A 634 -12.03 -19.99 -3.32
C ASN A 634 -12.39 -20.53 -1.93
N LEU A 635 -13.56 -21.16 -1.84
CA LEU A 635 -13.78 -22.30 -0.95
C LEU A 635 -13.12 -23.47 -1.66
N ASN A 636 -11.97 -23.93 -1.16
CA ASN A 636 -11.50 -25.31 -1.22
C ASN A 636 -10.21 -25.44 -0.42
#